data_AF-A0A2J6RJV0-F1
#
_entry.id   AF-A0A2J6RJV0-F1
#
_cell.length_a   1.000
_cell.length_b   1.000
_cell.length_c   1.000
_cell.angle_alpha   90.00
_cell.angle_beta   90.00
_cell.angle_gamma   90.00
#
_symmetry.space_group_name_H-M   'P 1'
#
loop_
_entity.id
_entity.type
_entity.pdbx_description
1 polymer ?
#
loop_
_entity_poly.entity_id
_entity_poly.type
_entity_poly.pdbx_seq_one_letter_code
_entity_poly.pdbx_strand_id
1 'polypeptide(L)'
;MTTEGYFPPDYIRLPELTFGVELEIDFAVPRDVYSNWLISQPSIPSDEAPQVLPSETPNESDIETPQGPDSETSPTRAGLCRRIEDMRDRIAWFKEESENPNSTPATREAAREALSRAIADAEALIVEFNELSNPSDENQSQASQGSDAQSSPEQAASTSTDSEDEGLRDRLIQYLRAYLNREVANSPPEPALYGQVAYAEPKMAPPTTWHLTYDTSLFPSRRDLAKQLGEELDTVKKTFRCVGAELVSSILNWQEDEVWQPMLRQIEQDLQWDPMKAHGVFFTQEEHLHVHFGMLGSEWELDVAKAVLVLYGLFEHEIERWLRVDLRKSGFCKSLRLGMEIDKVGRDADGNATLERGARYNPREFAERIYVATTWEELKSEISGFNIGEGLRFKKQDTEAWGADHKLVVRGWTAVGISMARGNKPITLEFRQHQGTTDATVISWWVKFLGSLIRYAYSVRRELNLEMRDGQIDPTGAGFLETLQQTKSILDLIAFDKEGKQHFQNLAVRHRNDEFDAKRAMEARVIQERIRRTKLPTGNTTGELMDAAIKREAWYQAVVAKDPKLDVIPNRVLPSELWPKNPMEVYAYLYLITPLSQQRTLQEWTSSATLFLRLIELDRTGRILLCERIRCEQEIAAEEAAAAANAEQQAGGDDVEMGTA
;
A
#
# COMPACT_ATOMS: atom_id res chain seq x y z
N MET A 1 -5.30 -16.51 39.70
CA MET A 1 -5.22 -17.58 38.67
C MET A 1 -3.75 -17.84 38.40
N THR A 2 -3.27 -19.03 38.73
CA THR A 2 -1.87 -19.45 38.58
C THR A 2 -1.58 -19.87 37.13
N THR A 3 -0.47 -19.41 36.60
CA THR A 3 -0.02 -19.42 35.19
C THR A 3 0.51 -20.76 34.68
N GLU A 4 -0.04 -21.89 35.11
CA GLU A 4 0.34 -23.21 34.60
C GLU A 4 -0.92 -24.00 34.23
N GLY A 5 -1.55 -23.59 33.12
CA GLY A 5 -2.50 -24.41 32.40
C GLY A 5 -1.75 -25.40 31.53
N TYR A 6 -1.45 -26.57 32.09
CA TYR A 6 -0.95 -27.72 31.34
C TYR A 6 -2.10 -28.24 30.46
N PHE A 7 -2.20 -27.74 29.22
CA PHE A 7 -3.11 -28.33 28.23
C PHE A 7 -2.50 -29.65 27.75
N PRO A 8 -3.22 -30.78 27.81
CA PRO A 8 -2.73 -32.03 27.24
C PRO A 8 -2.52 -31.83 25.72
N PRO A 9 -1.33 -32.18 25.18
CA PRO A 9 -0.93 -31.86 23.81
C PRO A 9 -1.77 -32.54 22.71
N ASP A 10 -2.60 -33.53 23.05
CA ASP A 10 -3.25 -34.40 22.07
C ASP A 10 -4.59 -33.89 21.52
N TYR A 11 -5.08 -32.71 21.95
CA TYR A 11 -6.41 -32.20 21.57
C TYR A 11 -6.43 -30.90 20.76
N ILE A 12 -5.31 -30.18 20.63
CA ILE A 12 -5.28 -28.95 19.82
C ILE A 12 -4.63 -29.26 18.47
N ARG A 13 -5.47 -29.51 17.45
CA ARG A 13 -5.00 -29.59 16.06
C ARG A 13 -4.82 -28.19 15.51
N LEU A 14 -3.62 -27.66 15.69
CA LEU A 14 -3.22 -26.40 15.05
C LEU A 14 -3.24 -26.57 13.52
N PRO A 15 -3.56 -25.51 12.76
CA PRO A 15 -3.65 -25.61 11.30
C PRO A 15 -2.26 -25.87 10.72
N GLU A 16 -2.24 -26.71 9.68
CA GLU A 16 -1.11 -26.77 8.77
C GLU A 16 -1.15 -25.54 7.86
N LEU A 17 0.00 -24.89 7.67
CA LEU A 17 0.05 -23.60 6.99
C LEU A 17 0.90 -23.73 5.74
N THR A 18 0.44 -23.10 4.67
CA THR A 18 1.26 -22.87 3.48
C THR A 18 1.53 -21.40 3.32
N PHE A 19 2.65 -21.07 2.67
CA PHE A 19 2.96 -19.69 2.36
C PHE A 19 3.64 -19.55 1.01
N GLY A 20 3.52 -18.36 0.43
CA GLY A 20 4.32 -17.89 -0.69
C GLY A 20 5.03 -16.60 -0.31
N VAL A 21 6.25 -16.42 -0.82
CA VAL A 21 7.06 -15.21 -0.66
C VAL A 21 7.12 -14.49 -2.00
N GLU A 22 6.82 -13.19 -2.01
CA GLU A 22 7.02 -12.32 -3.17
C GLU A 22 8.13 -11.32 -2.81
N LEU A 23 9.21 -11.32 -3.59
CA LEU A 23 10.35 -10.42 -3.46
C LEU A 23 10.30 -9.42 -4.61
N GLU A 24 9.91 -8.19 -4.31
CA GLU A 24 10.15 -7.09 -5.24
C GLU A 24 11.67 -6.79 -5.23
N ILE A 25 12.31 -6.86 -6.40
CA ILE A 25 13.76 -6.72 -6.52
C ILE A 25 14.14 -5.80 -7.69
N ASP A 26 15.17 -4.99 -7.46
CA ASP A 26 15.87 -4.29 -8.52
C ASP A 26 17.16 -5.04 -8.86
N PHE A 27 17.26 -5.56 -10.09
CA PHE A 27 18.42 -6.31 -10.54
C PHE A 27 19.27 -5.49 -11.50
N ALA A 28 20.60 -5.49 -11.32
CA ALA A 28 21.54 -4.88 -12.25
C ALA A 28 22.49 -5.91 -12.86
N VAL A 29 22.81 -5.68 -14.14
CA VAL A 29 23.73 -6.50 -14.93
C VAL A 29 24.62 -5.61 -15.80
N PRO A 30 25.92 -5.93 -15.97
CA PRO A 30 26.79 -5.22 -16.90
C PRO A 30 26.28 -5.33 -18.34
N ARG A 31 26.38 -4.24 -19.10
CA ARG A 31 25.90 -4.17 -20.48
C ARG A 31 26.60 -5.16 -21.40
N ASP A 32 27.90 -5.35 -21.22
CA ASP A 32 28.71 -6.30 -21.99
C ASP A 32 28.31 -7.74 -21.70
N VAL A 33 28.11 -8.10 -20.43
CA VAL A 33 27.60 -9.42 -20.01
C VAL A 33 26.23 -9.69 -20.63
N TYR A 34 25.30 -8.74 -20.53
CA TYR A 34 23.97 -8.86 -21.14
C TYR A 34 24.04 -8.94 -22.68
N SER A 35 24.89 -8.13 -23.32
CA SER A 35 25.05 -8.14 -24.78
C SER A 35 25.65 -9.46 -25.27
N ASN A 36 26.64 -10.01 -24.56
CA ASN A 36 27.22 -11.32 -24.88
C ASN A 36 26.19 -12.44 -24.77
N TRP A 37 25.31 -12.39 -23.76
CA TRP A 37 24.20 -13.34 -23.64
C TRP A 37 23.24 -13.24 -24.83
N LEU A 38 22.85 -12.03 -25.25
CA LEU A 38 22.01 -11.85 -26.45
C LEU A 38 22.66 -12.41 -27.72
N ILE A 39 23.97 -12.20 -27.89
CA ILE A 39 24.73 -12.70 -29.05
C ILE A 39 24.78 -14.23 -29.06
N SER A 40 24.83 -14.86 -27.88
CA SER A 40 24.91 -16.33 -27.76
C SER A 40 23.65 -17.07 -28.22
N GLN A 41 22.60 -16.35 -28.66
CA GLN A 41 21.30 -16.88 -29.12
C GLN A 41 20.79 -18.05 -28.24
N PRO A 42 20.63 -17.85 -26.91
CA PRO A 42 19.84 -18.82 -26.17
C PRO A 42 18.47 -18.83 -26.84
N SER A 43 18.00 -20.02 -27.23
CA SER A 43 16.61 -20.20 -27.62
C SER A 43 15.77 -19.78 -26.42
N ILE A 44 15.35 -18.52 -26.36
CA ILE A 44 14.39 -18.03 -25.39
C ILE A 44 13.17 -18.92 -25.66
N PRO A 45 12.80 -19.82 -24.73
CA PRO A 45 11.67 -20.70 -24.97
C PRO A 45 10.48 -19.81 -25.30
N SER A 46 9.86 -20.02 -26.47
CA SER A 46 8.55 -19.43 -26.71
C SER A 46 7.61 -19.92 -25.62
N ASP A 47 6.72 -19.06 -25.12
CA ASP A 47 5.74 -19.36 -24.08
C ASP A 47 4.77 -20.48 -24.48
N GLU A 48 5.26 -21.72 -24.57
CA GLU A 48 4.40 -22.90 -24.57
C GLU A 48 3.91 -23.07 -23.14
N ALA A 49 2.68 -22.62 -22.92
CA ALA A 49 1.97 -22.78 -21.66
C ALA A 49 2.11 -24.23 -21.14
N PRO A 50 2.38 -24.42 -19.83
CA PRO A 50 2.56 -25.76 -19.27
C PRO A 50 1.32 -26.61 -19.57
N GLN A 51 1.53 -27.77 -20.19
CA GLN A 51 0.47 -28.76 -20.38
C GLN A 51 -0.10 -29.14 -19.02
N VAL A 52 -1.34 -28.75 -18.78
CA VAL A 52 -2.12 -29.12 -17.60
C VAL A 52 -2.28 -30.64 -17.61
N LEU A 53 -1.67 -31.33 -16.65
CA LEU A 53 -1.98 -32.73 -16.36
C LEU A 53 -3.39 -32.81 -15.74
N PRO A 54 -4.21 -33.79 -16.12
CA PRO A 54 -5.58 -33.88 -15.63
C PRO A 54 -5.60 -34.23 -14.14
N SER A 55 -6.14 -33.32 -13.32
CA SER A 55 -6.44 -33.57 -11.91
C SER A 55 -7.81 -34.24 -11.77
N GLU A 56 -7.87 -35.34 -11.03
CA GLU A 56 -9.10 -36.02 -10.63
C GLU A 56 -9.97 -35.12 -9.75
N THR A 57 -11.21 -34.85 -10.16
CA THR A 57 -12.22 -34.09 -9.40
C THR A 57 -13.16 -35.01 -8.62
N PRO A 58 -13.61 -34.64 -7.41
CA PRO A 58 -14.87 -35.11 -6.85
C PRO A 58 -16.05 -34.19 -7.21
N ASN A 59 -17.19 -34.84 -7.50
CA ASN A 59 -18.58 -34.33 -7.55
C ASN A 59 -18.93 -33.47 -6.30
N GLU A 60 -19.93 -32.58 -6.25
CA GLU A 60 -21.28 -32.61 -6.83
C GLU A 60 -21.98 -31.23 -6.69
N SER A 61 -22.90 -30.95 -7.63
CA SER A 61 -24.14 -30.15 -7.56
C SER A 61 -24.28 -28.95 -6.59
N ASP A 62 -24.45 -27.75 -7.15
CA ASP A 62 -25.71 -26.98 -7.09
C ASP A 62 -25.59 -25.69 -7.91
N ILE A 63 -26.27 -25.63 -9.07
CA ILE A 63 -26.38 -24.43 -9.91
C ILE A 63 -27.84 -23.99 -9.89
N GLU A 64 -28.13 -22.96 -9.09
CA GLU A 64 -29.31 -22.13 -9.28
C GLU A 64 -29.04 -21.11 -10.40
N THR A 65 -29.97 -21.04 -11.35
CA THR A 65 -29.98 -20.06 -12.44
C THR A 65 -30.72 -18.80 -12.01
N PRO A 66 -30.17 -17.58 -12.19
CA PRO A 66 -30.99 -16.38 -12.20
C PRO A 66 -31.30 -15.95 -13.64
N GLN A 67 -32.59 -15.74 -13.88
CA GLN A 67 -33.21 -15.19 -15.07
C GLN A 67 -32.92 -13.68 -15.23
N GLY A 68 -32.67 -13.26 -16.48
CA GLY A 68 -33.35 -12.11 -17.11
C GLY A 68 -32.84 -10.68 -16.82
N PRO A 69 -32.61 -9.84 -17.86
CA PRO A 69 -31.99 -8.52 -17.75
C PRO A 69 -33.01 -7.37 -17.68
N ASP A 70 -32.62 -6.22 -17.11
CA ASP A 70 -33.17 -4.91 -17.48
C ASP A 70 -32.17 -3.80 -17.10
N SER A 71 -31.52 -3.22 -18.11
CA SER A 71 -31.56 -1.77 -18.41
C SER A 71 -30.57 -1.45 -19.52
N GLU A 72 -31.13 -0.92 -20.61
CA GLU A 72 -30.45 -0.50 -21.83
C GLU A 72 -29.44 0.62 -21.54
N THR A 73 -28.16 0.26 -21.39
CA THR A 73 -27.06 1.18 -21.64
C THR A 73 -26.38 0.77 -22.93
N SER A 74 -26.19 1.72 -23.85
CA SER A 74 -25.49 1.49 -25.11
C SER A 74 -24.21 0.66 -24.89
N PRO A 75 -23.97 -0.38 -25.71
CA PRO A 75 -22.88 -1.31 -25.47
C PRO A 75 -21.54 -0.56 -25.50
N THR A 76 -20.89 -0.49 -24.33
CA THR A 76 -19.53 0.07 -24.24
C THR A 76 -18.55 -0.92 -24.83
N ARG A 77 -17.46 -0.43 -25.43
CA ARG A 77 -16.38 -1.28 -25.99
C ARG A 77 -15.86 -2.32 -24.98
N ALA A 78 -15.74 -1.92 -23.70
CA ALA A 78 -15.34 -2.82 -22.62
C ALA A 78 -16.41 -3.88 -22.28
N GLY A 79 -17.69 -3.55 -22.39
CA GLY A 79 -18.80 -4.51 -22.26
C GLY A 79 -18.80 -5.54 -23.40
N LEU A 80 -18.50 -5.12 -24.63
CA LEU A 80 -18.35 -6.02 -25.77
C LEU A 80 -17.12 -6.93 -25.66
N CYS A 81 -15.97 -6.43 -25.18
CA CYS A 81 -14.81 -7.28 -24.91
C CYS A 81 -15.14 -8.43 -23.95
N ARG A 82 -15.82 -8.13 -22.83
CA ARG A 82 -16.22 -9.18 -21.86
C ARG A 82 -17.21 -10.16 -22.47
N ARG A 83 -18.17 -9.69 -23.26
CA ARG A 83 -19.14 -10.58 -23.94
C ARG A 83 -18.44 -11.47 -24.98
N ILE A 84 -17.41 -10.97 -25.65
CA ILE A 84 -16.58 -11.76 -26.58
C ILE A 84 -15.74 -12.81 -25.82
N GLU A 85 -15.16 -12.45 -24.68
CA GLU A 85 -14.42 -13.37 -23.81
C GLU A 85 -15.34 -14.47 -23.26
N ASP A 86 -16.50 -14.11 -22.71
CA ASP A 86 -17.51 -15.06 -22.21
C ASP A 86 -18.01 -15.99 -23.33
N MET A 87 -18.15 -15.48 -24.56
CA MET A 87 -18.50 -16.31 -25.71
C MET A 87 -17.36 -17.24 -26.14
N ARG A 88 -16.09 -16.83 -26.01
CA ARG A 88 -14.93 -17.71 -26.26
C ARG A 88 -14.89 -18.87 -25.29
N ASP A 89 -15.15 -18.63 -24.01
CA ASP A 89 -15.17 -19.68 -22.98
C ASP A 89 -16.32 -20.68 -23.25
N ARG A 90 -17.50 -20.16 -23.62
CA ARG A 90 -18.64 -21.01 -24.02
C ARG A 90 -18.35 -21.83 -25.28
N ILE A 91 -17.69 -21.25 -26.28
CA ILE A 91 -17.27 -21.98 -27.49
C ILE A 91 -16.28 -23.09 -27.14
N ALA A 92 -15.30 -22.81 -26.27
CA ALA A 92 -14.34 -23.81 -25.81
C ALA A 92 -15.04 -24.99 -25.10
N TRP A 93 -15.97 -24.68 -24.18
CA TRP A 93 -16.75 -25.68 -23.48
C TRP A 93 -17.62 -26.53 -24.42
N PHE A 94 -18.39 -25.91 -25.33
CA PHE A 94 -19.22 -26.66 -26.26
C PHE A 94 -18.39 -27.51 -27.22
N LYS A 95 -17.19 -27.05 -27.60
CA LYS A 95 -16.27 -27.81 -28.44
C LYS A 95 -15.79 -29.07 -27.71
N GLU A 96 -15.31 -28.92 -26.47
CA GLU A 96 -14.89 -30.03 -25.63
C GLU A 96 -16.04 -31.04 -25.42
N GLU A 97 -17.23 -30.58 -25.05
CA GLU A 97 -18.39 -31.44 -24.81
C GLU A 97 -18.88 -32.13 -26.10
N SER A 98 -18.73 -31.49 -27.27
CA SER A 98 -19.09 -32.09 -28.57
C SER A 98 -18.14 -33.20 -29.02
N GLU A 99 -16.90 -33.18 -28.51
CA GLU A 99 -15.84 -34.13 -28.82
C GLU A 99 -15.68 -35.20 -27.73
N ASN A 100 -16.29 -35.01 -26.55
CA ASN A 100 -16.19 -35.88 -25.40
C ASN A 100 -16.72 -37.31 -25.70
N PRO A 101 -15.86 -38.35 -25.74
CA PRO A 101 -16.28 -39.71 -26.06
C PRO A 101 -17.18 -40.33 -24.98
N ASN A 102 -17.19 -39.78 -23.77
CA ASN A 102 -18.02 -40.23 -22.66
C ASN A 102 -19.44 -39.65 -22.70
N SER A 103 -19.69 -38.65 -23.54
CA SER A 103 -21.00 -38.02 -23.70
C SER A 103 -21.88 -38.78 -24.69
N THR A 104 -23.19 -38.83 -24.40
CA THR A 104 -24.14 -39.53 -25.26
C THR A 104 -24.16 -38.92 -26.67
N PRO A 105 -24.50 -39.70 -27.73
CA PRO A 105 -24.61 -39.14 -29.07
C PRO A 105 -25.57 -37.94 -29.16
N ALA A 106 -26.66 -37.95 -28.38
CA ALA A 106 -27.61 -36.84 -28.32
C ALA A 106 -27.02 -35.61 -27.64
N THR A 107 -26.26 -35.78 -26.55
CA THR A 107 -25.55 -34.69 -25.86
C THR A 107 -24.51 -34.04 -26.76
N ARG A 108 -23.72 -34.86 -27.48
CA ARG A 108 -22.72 -34.36 -28.43
C ARG A 108 -23.34 -33.59 -29.58
N GLU A 109 -24.47 -34.06 -30.13
CA GLU A 109 -25.16 -33.36 -31.21
C GLU A 109 -25.77 -32.03 -30.72
N ALA A 110 -26.37 -32.01 -29.53
CA ALA A 110 -26.85 -30.78 -28.92
C ALA A 110 -25.71 -29.77 -28.63
N ALA A 111 -24.53 -30.26 -28.21
CA ALA A 111 -23.34 -29.44 -28.02
C ALA A 111 -22.81 -28.87 -29.36
N ARG A 112 -22.85 -29.65 -30.47
CA ARG A 112 -22.49 -29.12 -31.80
C ARG A 112 -23.44 -28.03 -32.28
N GLU A 113 -24.74 -28.20 -32.07
CA GLU A 113 -25.71 -27.16 -32.40
C GLU A 113 -25.51 -25.90 -31.55
N ALA A 114 -25.23 -26.06 -30.25
CA ALA A 114 -24.96 -24.95 -29.35
C ALA A 114 -23.63 -24.24 -29.69
N LEU A 115 -22.59 -25.00 -30.08
CA LEU A 115 -21.32 -24.48 -30.57
C LEU A 115 -21.52 -23.61 -31.82
N SER A 116 -22.31 -24.10 -32.78
CA SER A 116 -22.60 -23.36 -34.02
C SER A 116 -23.31 -22.02 -33.74
N ARG A 117 -24.28 -22.01 -32.80
CA ARG A 117 -24.95 -20.78 -32.36
C ARG A 117 -24.00 -19.81 -31.64
N ALA A 118 -23.16 -20.33 -30.74
CA ALA A 118 -22.21 -19.51 -29.98
C ALA A 118 -21.15 -18.86 -30.90
N ILE A 119 -20.70 -19.56 -31.95
CA ILE A 119 -19.79 -18.99 -32.96
C ILE A 119 -20.47 -17.85 -33.73
N ALA A 120 -21.72 -18.02 -34.17
CA ALA A 120 -22.46 -16.97 -34.87
C ALA A 120 -22.70 -15.73 -33.98
N ASP A 121 -23.01 -15.93 -32.70
CA ASP A 121 -23.16 -14.84 -31.73
C ASP A 121 -21.84 -14.11 -31.47
N ALA A 122 -20.72 -14.84 -31.41
CA ALA A 122 -19.38 -14.24 -31.30
C ALA A 122 -19.01 -13.40 -32.52
N GLU A 123 -19.32 -13.87 -33.73
CA GLU A 123 -19.09 -13.12 -34.97
C GLU A 123 -19.89 -11.82 -35.00
N ALA A 124 -21.16 -11.84 -34.58
CA ALA A 124 -21.99 -10.64 -34.48
C ALA A 124 -21.40 -9.61 -33.49
N LEU A 125 -20.93 -10.07 -32.33
CA LEU A 125 -20.26 -9.21 -31.33
C LEU A 125 -18.97 -8.59 -31.85
N ILE A 126 -18.20 -9.34 -32.65
CA ILE A 126 -16.95 -8.84 -33.25
C ILE A 126 -17.26 -7.76 -34.31
N VAL A 127 -18.32 -7.92 -35.10
CA VAL A 127 -18.77 -6.87 -36.04
C VAL A 127 -19.15 -5.60 -35.28
N GLU A 128 -19.97 -5.72 -34.24
CA GLU A 128 -20.39 -4.59 -33.38
C GLU A 128 -19.17 -3.90 -32.72
N PHE A 129 -18.19 -4.68 -32.27
CA PHE A 129 -16.94 -4.17 -31.71
C PHE A 129 -16.09 -3.39 -32.73
N ASN A 130 -16.05 -3.85 -33.99
CA ASN A 130 -15.31 -3.20 -35.07
C ASN A 130 -16.00 -1.91 -35.53
N GLU A 131 -17.32 -1.87 -35.58
CA GLU A 131 -18.09 -0.65 -35.88
C GLU A 131 -17.86 0.44 -34.82
N LEU A 132 -17.72 0.06 -33.55
CA LEU A 132 -17.34 0.99 -32.47
C LEU A 132 -15.86 1.42 -32.50
N SER A 133 -15.01 0.68 -33.22
CA SER A 133 -13.57 0.94 -33.27
C SER A 133 -13.16 1.83 -34.45
N ASN A 134 -14.03 2.01 -35.44
CA ASN A 134 -13.81 2.89 -36.59
C ASN A 134 -14.86 4.01 -36.62
N PRO A 135 -14.71 5.11 -35.83
CA PRO A 135 -15.48 6.31 -36.09
C PRO A 135 -15.05 6.84 -37.48
N SER A 136 -16.01 7.04 -38.36
CA SER A 136 -15.84 7.49 -39.74
C SER A 136 -14.82 8.64 -39.90
N ASP A 137 -13.68 8.33 -40.53
CA ASP A 137 -12.75 9.31 -41.10
C ASP A 137 -13.38 9.97 -42.33
N GLU A 138 -14.10 11.07 -42.12
CA GLU A 138 -14.51 11.98 -43.21
C GLU A 138 -13.69 13.28 -43.26
N ASN A 139 -12.67 13.46 -42.43
CA ASN A 139 -11.83 14.66 -42.48
C ASN A 139 -10.36 14.37 -42.17
N GLN A 140 -9.64 13.80 -43.15
CA GLN A 140 -8.23 14.14 -43.39
C GLN A 140 -7.74 13.54 -44.70
N SER A 141 -7.90 14.32 -45.76
CA SER A 141 -7.10 14.16 -46.96
C SER A 141 -6.01 15.22 -46.99
N GLN A 142 -4.80 14.80 -47.38
CA GLN A 142 -3.66 15.55 -47.92
C GLN A 142 -2.38 15.65 -47.06
N ALA A 143 -1.29 15.29 -47.76
CA ALA A 143 0.15 15.42 -47.47
C ALA A 143 0.73 14.38 -46.48
N SER A 144 1.79 13.63 -46.76
CA SER A 144 2.74 13.67 -47.88
C SER A 144 3.51 12.34 -47.94
N GLN A 145 3.80 11.90 -49.16
CA GLN A 145 4.69 10.77 -49.49
C GLN A 145 6.16 11.07 -49.15
N GLY A 146 6.91 10.01 -48.83
CA GLY A 146 8.35 9.91 -49.06
C GLY A 146 9.17 9.57 -47.82
N SER A 147 9.60 8.32 -47.65
CA SER A 147 10.87 7.81 -48.16
C SER A 147 11.31 6.57 -47.38
N ASP A 148 11.73 5.55 -48.11
CA ASP A 148 12.27 4.28 -47.65
C ASP A 148 13.46 4.43 -46.70
N ALA A 149 13.41 3.73 -45.56
CA ALA A 149 14.57 3.23 -44.86
C ALA A 149 14.18 1.98 -44.07
N GLN A 150 14.46 0.81 -44.66
CA GLN A 150 14.56 -0.45 -43.93
C GLN A 150 15.75 -0.34 -42.95
N SER A 151 15.47 -0.08 -41.68
CA SER A 151 16.38 -0.38 -40.59
C SER A 151 15.74 -1.46 -39.72
N SER A 152 16.40 -2.62 -39.61
CA SER A 152 15.93 -3.74 -38.78
C SER A 152 15.66 -3.30 -37.32
N PRO A 153 14.60 -3.84 -36.67
CA PRO A 153 14.28 -3.56 -35.26
C PRO A 153 15.41 -3.88 -34.27
N GLU A 154 16.36 -4.74 -34.67
CA GLU A 154 17.49 -5.19 -33.84
C GLU A 154 18.53 -4.10 -33.52
N GLN A 155 18.62 -3.02 -34.29
CA GLN A 155 19.59 -1.95 -34.01
C GLN A 155 19.05 -0.86 -33.07
N ALA A 156 17.73 -0.62 -33.05
CA ALA A 156 17.11 0.40 -32.22
C ALA A 156 17.08 0.03 -30.72
N ALA A 157 16.95 -1.26 -30.39
CA ALA A 157 16.96 -1.76 -29.01
C ALA A 157 18.35 -1.67 -28.35
N SER A 158 19.44 -1.59 -29.13
CA SER A 158 20.81 -1.48 -28.56
C SER A 158 21.18 -0.05 -28.13
N THR A 159 20.47 0.96 -28.65
CA THR A 159 20.78 2.39 -28.42
C THR A 159 19.89 3.06 -27.38
N SER A 160 18.76 2.46 -26.98
CA SER A 160 17.88 3.04 -25.95
C SER A 160 18.59 3.07 -24.58
N THR A 161 18.66 4.26 -24.00
CA THR A 161 19.13 4.49 -22.62
C THR A 161 18.02 4.29 -21.59
N ASP A 162 16.77 4.22 -22.03
CA ASP A 162 15.61 4.29 -21.15
C ASP A 162 15.05 2.89 -20.94
N SER A 163 14.95 2.53 -19.65
CA SER A 163 14.38 1.27 -19.15
C SER A 163 12.84 1.20 -19.29
N GLU A 164 12.24 2.08 -20.09
CA GLU A 164 10.80 2.17 -20.36
C GLU A 164 10.38 1.43 -21.66
N ASP A 165 11.35 0.92 -22.43
CA ASP A 165 11.05 0.02 -23.55
C ASP A 165 10.63 -1.35 -23.00
N GLU A 166 9.34 -1.68 -23.17
CA GLU A 166 8.75 -2.96 -22.73
C GLU A 166 9.54 -4.17 -23.27
N GLY A 167 10.02 -4.10 -24.53
CA GLY A 167 10.79 -5.18 -25.14
C GLY A 167 12.20 -5.34 -24.53
N LEU A 168 12.84 -4.25 -24.09
CA LEU A 168 14.09 -4.32 -23.34
C LEU A 168 13.85 -4.91 -21.94
N ARG A 169 12.76 -4.49 -21.30
CA ARG A 169 12.41 -4.93 -19.95
C ARG A 169 12.13 -6.43 -19.89
N ASP A 170 11.31 -6.96 -20.81
CA ASP A 170 11.05 -8.38 -20.92
C ASP A 170 12.33 -9.20 -21.13
N ARG A 171 13.21 -8.74 -22.02
CA ARG A 171 14.49 -9.43 -22.26
C ARG A 171 15.41 -9.41 -21.04
N LEU A 172 15.38 -8.35 -20.22
CA LEU A 172 16.15 -8.30 -18.97
C LEU A 172 15.57 -9.24 -17.90
N ILE A 173 14.24 -9.38 -17.82
CA ILE A 173 13.61 -10.39 -16.95
C ILE A 173 13.96 -11.80 -17.42
N GLN A 174 13.92 -12.05 -18.73
CA GLN A 174 14.34 -13.34 -19.31
C GLN A 174 15.81 -13.64 -19.04
N TYR A 175 16.69 -12.63 -19.05
CA TYR A 175 18.08 -12.78 -18.61
C TYR A 175 18.14 -13.19 -17.13
N LEU A 176 17.40 -12.50 -16.24
CA LEU A 176 17.36 -12.82 -14.82
C LEU A 176 16.84 -14.25 -14.56
N ARG A 177 15.81 -14.67 -15.29
CA ARG A 177 15.30 -16.05 -15.30
C ARG A 177 16.41 -17.03 -15.69
N ALA A 178 17.07 -16.80 -16.82
CA ALA A 178 18.16 -17.64 -17.31
C ALA A 178 19.31 -17.70 -16.29
N TYR A 179 19.62 -16.58 -15.64
CA TYR A 179 20.63 -16.50 -14.59
C TYR A 179 20.30 -17.38 -13.38
N LEU A 180 19.08 -17.28 -12.86
CA LEU A 180 18.60 -18.13 -11.76
C LEU A 180 18.53 -19.62 -12.17
N ASN A 181 18.16 -19.91 -13.42
CA ASN A 181 18.12 -21.27 -13.95
C ASN A 181 19.48 -21.87 -14.30
N ARG A 182 20.58 -21.14 -14.06
CA ARG A 182 21.96 -21.55 -14.40
C ARG A 182 22.21 -21.71 -15.91
N GLU A 183 21.44 -21.01 -16.73
CA GLU A 183 21.51 -21.06 -18.19
C GLU A 183 22.52 -20.05 -18.77
N VAL A 184 23.17 -19.24 -17.93
CA VAL A 184 24.20 -18.27 -18.36
C VAL A 184 25.59 -18.64 -17.81
N ALA A 185 26.63 -18.33 -18.58
CA ALA A 185 28.02 -18.75 -18.29
C ALA A 185 28.55 -18.32 -16.91
N ASN A 186 27.99 -17.25 -16.34
CA ASN A 186 28.41 -16.71 -15.05
C ASN A 186 27.62 -17.28 -13.86
N SER A 187 26.68 -18.19 -14.10
CA SER A 187 25.91 -18.82 -13.02
C SER A 187 26.71 -19.93 -12.33
N PRO A 188 26.45 -20.17 -11.03
CA PRO A 188 26.89 -21.38 -10.33
C PRO A 188 26.55 -22.66 -11.12
N PRO A 189 27.44 -23.68 -11.11
CA PRO A 189 27.25 -24.90 -11.89
C PRO A 189 26.28 -25.91 -11.26
N GLU A 190 25.93 -25.73 -9.98
CA GLU A 190 25.07 -26.65 -9.24
C GLU A 190 23.58 -26.34 -9.50
N PRO A 191 22.70 -27.37 -9.57
CA PRO A 191 21.26 -27.16 -9.69
C PRO A 191 20.71 -26.28 -8.57
N ALA A 192 19.74 -25.44 -8.90
CA ALA A 192 19.02 -24.66 -7.91
C ALA A 192 18.11 -25.58 -7.05
N LEU A 193 18.20 -25.42 -5.74
CA LEU A 193 17.33 -26.06 -4.73
C LEU A 193 15.88 -25.59 -4.87
N TYR A 194 15.68 -24.35 -5.33
CA TYR A 194 14.35 -23.81 -5.64
C TYR A 194 13.78 -24.30 -6.99
N GLY A 195 14.49 -25.19 -7.68
CA GLY A 195 14.07 -25.74 -8.98
C GLY A 195 14.21 -24.74 -10.12
N GLN A 196 13.49 -24.99 -11.21
CA GLN A 196 13.43 -24.04 -12.32
C GLN A 196 12.57 -22.84 -11.97
N VAL A 197 13.00 -21.66 -12.38
CA VAL A 197 12.25 -20.41 -12.34
C VAL A 197 11.52 -20.24 -13.66
N ALA A 198 10.20 -20.11 -13.60
CA ALA A 198 9.35 -19.78 -14.73
C ALA A 198 9.32 -18.27 -14.98
N TYR A 199 9.05 -17.87 -16.21
CA TYR A 199 8.52 -16.54 -16.49
C TYR A 199 7.01 -16.67 -16.53
N ALA A 200 6.31 -15.74 -15.87
CA ALA A 200 4.86 -15.73 -15.89
C ALA A 200 4.35 -14.31 -15.99
N GLU A 201 3.29 -14.13 -16.77
CA GLU A 201 2.51 -12.90 -16.68
C GLU A 201 1.87 -12.78 -15.29
N PRO A 202 1.66 -11.55 -14.80
CA PRO A 202 0.97 -11.32 -13.54
C PRO A 202 -0.34 -12.11 -13.48
N LYS A 203 -0.54 -12.86 -12.39
CA LYS A 203 -1.72 -13.71 -12.14
C LYS A 203 -1.85 -14.96 -13.02
N MET A 204 -0.86 -15.30 -13.85
CA MET A 204 -0.87 -16.53 -14.66
C MET A 204 0.12 -17.60 -14.17
N ALA A 205 0.86 -17.29 -13.11
CA ALA A 205 1.93 -18.16 -12.64
C ALA A 205 1.44 -19.45 -11.97
N PRO A 206 2.14 -20.58 -12.19
CA PRO A 206 1.83 -21.84 -11.54
C PRO A 206 2.24 -21.81 -10.05
N PRO A 207 1.42 -22.38 -9.14
CA PRO A 207 1.70 -22.36 -7.70
C PRO A 207 2.86 -23.27 -7.28
N THR A 208 3.27 -24.22 -8.12
CA THR A 208 4.26 -25.24 -7.77
C THR A 208 5.70 -24.84 -8.08
N THR A 209 5.91 -23.70 -8.72
CA THR A 209 7.21 -23.31 -9.27
C THR A 209 7.54 -21.87 -8.90
N TRP A 210 8.80 -21.60 -8.59
CA TRP A 210 9.29 -20.23 -8.46
C TRP A 210 9.12 -19.50 -9.80
N HIS A 211 8.78 -18.23 -9.76
CA HIS A 211 8.55 -17.49 -11.00
C HIS A 211 8.94 -16.03 -10.89
N LEU A 212 9.32 -15.46 -12.02
CA LEU A 212 9.52 -14.03 -12.20
C LEU A 212 8.30 -13.45 -12.90
N THR A 213 7.75 -12.40 -12.29
CA THR A 213 6.69 -11.57 -12.86
C THR A 213 7.21 -10.16 -13.09
N TYR A 214 6.70 -9.56 -14.16
CA TYR A 214 6.89 -8.14 -14.42
C TYR A 214 5.96 -7.32 -13.52
N ASP A 215 6.51 -6.38 -12.75
CA ASP A 215 5.71 -5.42 -11.98
C ASP A 215 5.89 -3.98 -12.49
N THR A 216 4.83 -3.44 -13.10
CA THR A 216 4.76 -2.03 -13.51
C THR A 216 5.05 -1.02 -12.41
N SER A 217 5.02 -1.40 -11.14
CA SER A 217 5.28 -0.51 -10.02
C SER A 217 6.77 -0.35 -9.69
N LEU A 218 7.62 -1.26 -10.16
CA LEU A 218 9.07 -1.24 -9.91
C LEU A 218 9.84 -0.49 -11.00
N PHE A 219 10.54 0.57 -10.60
CA PHE A 219 11.33 1.43 -11.48
C PHE A 219 12.76 1.60 -10.95
N PRO A 220 13.69 0.70 -11.33
CA PRO A 220 15.02 0.68 -10.75
C PRO A 220 15.79 1.99 -10.94
N SER A 221 16.23 2.56 -9.82
CA SER A 221 16.97 3.82 -9.81
C SER A 221 18.46 3.58 -10.00
N ARG A 222 18.96 3.84 -11.21
CA ARG A 222 20.42 3.83 -11.48
C ARG A 222 21.20 4.83 -10.63
N ARG A 223 20.54 5.87 -10.12
CA ARG A 223 21.14 6.82 -9.17
C ARG A 223 21.40 6.16 -7.82
N ASP A 224 20.48 5.31 -7.37
CA ASP A 224 20.66 4.61 -6.09
C ASP A 224 21.67 3.47 -6.23
N LEU A 225 21.67 2.79 -7.38
CA LEU A 225 22.78 1.88 -7.73
C LEU A 225 24.13 2.61 -7.70
N ALA A 226 24.24 3.79 -8.32
CA ALA A 226 25.48 4.58 -8.32
C ALA A 226 25.94 4.95 -6.90
N LYS A 227 25.01 5.31 -6.01
CA LYS A 227 25.34 5.54 -4.59
C LYS A 227 25.84 4.28 -3.90
N GLN A 228 25.19 3.13 -4.15
CA GLN A 228 25.59 1.85 -3.56
C GLN A 228 26.98 1.41 -4.00
N LEU A 229 27.33 1.66 -5.26
CA LEU A 229 28.65 1.33 -5.82
C LEU A 229 29.73 2.38 -5.51
N GLY A 230 29.34 3.58 -5.06
CA GLY A 230 30.27 4.70 -4.92
C GLY A 230 30.80 5.21 -6.27
N GLU A 231 29.99 5.09 -7.32
CA GLU A 231 30.34 5.48 -8.69
C GLU A 231 29.54 6.70 -9.17
N GLU A 232 30.05 7.38 -10.21
CA GLU A 232 29.32 8.45 -10.89
C GLU A 232 28.12 7.89 -11.69
N LEU A 233 27.00 8.61 -11.68
CA LEU A 233 25.78 8.20 -12.36
C LEU A 233 26.00 7.94 -13.86
N ASP A 234 26.83 8.76 -14.52
CA ASP A 234 27.12 8.60 -15.95
C ASP A 234 27.96 7.35 -16.23
N THR A 235 28.81 6.92 -15.29
CA THR A 235 29.52 5.65 -15.36
C THR A 235 28.52 4.51 -15.26
N VAL A 236 27.67 4.51 -14.23
CA VAL A 236 26.66 3.45 -14.04
C VAL A 236 25.71 3.34 -15.22
N LYS A 237 25.26 4.46 -15.79
CA LYS A 237 24.41 4.46 -17.00
C LYS A 237 25.09 3.79 -18.19
N LYS A 238 26.41 3.95 -18.35
CA LYS A 238 27.19 3.35 -19.43
C LYS A 238 27.51 1.88 -19.16
N THR A 239 27.68 1.51 -17.89
CA THR A 239 28.14 0.17 -17.51
C THR A 239 27.00 -0.80 -17.31
N PHE A 240 25.85 -0.39 -16.75
CA PHE A 240 24.80 -1.31 -16.30
C PHE A 240 23.48 -1.16 -17.06
N ARG A 241 22.75 -2.28 -17.15
CA ARG A 241 21.29 -2.32 -17.32
C ARG A 241 20.66 -2.68 -15.98
N CYS A 242 19.46 -2.17 -15.73
CA CYS A 242 18.70 -2.46 -14.52
C CYS A 242 17.27 -2.85 -14.89
N VAL A 243 16.68 -3.76 -14.13
CA VAL A 243 15.29 -4.19 -14.27
C VAL A 243 14.67 -4.41 -12.90
N GLY A 244 13.44 -3.91 -12.72
CA GLY A 244 12.62 -4.22 -11.55
C GLY A 244 11.74 -5.44 -11.87
N ALA A 245 11.72 -6.42 -10.99
CA ALA A 245 10.95 -7.66 -11.13
C ALA A 245 10.42 -8.13 -9.77
N GLU A 246 9.35 -8.92 -9.81
CA GLU A 246 8.86 -9.68 -8.66
C GLU A 246 9.34 -11.12 -8.80
N LEU A 247 10.11 -11.60 -7.82
CA LEU A 247 10.46 -13.02 -7.68
C LEU A 247 9.52 -13.65 -6.66
N VAL A 248 8.67 -14.56 -7.12
CA VAL A 248 7.65 -15.21 -6.29
C VAL A 248 8.00 -16.68 -6.10
N SER A 249 7.89 -17.15 -4.86
CA SER A 249 8.14 -18.55 -4.53
C SER A 249 7.05 -19.48 -5.05
N SER A 250 7.38 -20.76 -5.16
CA SER A 250 6.34 -21.80 -5.11
C SER A 250 5.58 -21.73 -3.77
N ILE A 251 4.45 -22.43 -3.68
CA ILE A 251 3.76 -22.63 -2.40
C ILE A 251 4.60 -23.57 -1.54
N LEU A 252 4.98 -23.10 -0.36
CA LEU A 252 5.86 -23.78 0.59
C LEU A 252 5.06 -24.22 1.82
N ASN A 253 5.40 -25.38 2.38
CA ASN A 253 4.86 -25.83 3.66
C ASN A 253 5.59 -25.12 4.81
N TRP A 254 4.88 -24.36 5.62
CA TRP A 254 5.47 -23.58 6.71
C TRP A 254 6.18 -24.46 7.75
N GLN A 255 5.65 -25.66 7.99
CA GLN A 255 6.19 -26.62 8.95
C GLN A 255 7.53 -27.25 8.50
N GLU A 256 7.85 -27.22 7.21
CA GLU A 256 9.03 -27.89 6.63
C GLU A 256 10.20 -26.90 6.48
N ASP A 257 10.65 -26.32 7.60
CA ASP A 257 11.68 -25.28 7.58
C ASP A 257 13.05 -25.74 7.09
N GLU A 258 13.31 -27.03 7.18
CA GLU A 258 14.46 -27.71 6.57
C GLU A 258 14.42 -27.74 5.04
N VAL A 259 13.24 -27.57 4.42
CA VAL A 259 13.07 -27.55 2.96
C VAL A 259 13.19 -26.14 2.42
N TRP A 260 12.43 -25.19 2.98
CA TRP A 260 12.38 -23.84 2.40
C TRP A 260 13.52 -22.92 2.84
N GLN A 261 14.12 -23.09 4.02
CA GLN A 261 15.26 -22.24 4.41
C GLN A 261 16.48 -22.40 3.49
N PRO A 262 16.90 -23.62 3.10
CA PRO A 262 17.97 -23.77 2.14
C PRO A 262 17.70 -23.08 0.80
N MET A 263 16.44 -23.10 0.33
CA MET A 263 16.05 -22.38 -0.90
C MET A 263 16.26 -20.87 -0.75
N LEU A 264 15.79 -20.27 0.36
CA LEU A 264 16.00 -18.85 0.64
C LEU A 264 17.49 -18.48 0.72
N ARG A 265 18.32 -19.32 1.35
CA ARG A 265 19.78 -19.10 1.42
C ARG A 265 20.43 -19.15 0.04
N GLN A 266 19.97 -20.03 -0.84
CA GLN A 266 20.50 -20.06 -2.19
C GLN A 266 20.04 -18.85 -3.00
N ILE A 267 18.79 -18.42 -2.86
CA ILE A 267 18.30 -17.17 -3.47
C ILE A 267 19.13 -15.96 -2.99
N GLU A 268 19.43 -15.87 -1.70
CA GLU A 268 20.32 -14.84 -1.15
C GLU A 268 21.69 -14.87 -1.84
N GLN A 269 22.32 -16.04 -1.93
CA GLN A 269 23.64 -16.20 -2.55
C GLN A 269 23.63 -15.88 -4.05
N ASP A 270 22.55 -16.23 -4.75
CA ASP A 270 22.41 -16.02 -6.18
C ASP A 270 22.18 -14.54 -6.52
N LEU A 271 21.41 -13.85 -5.67
CA LEU A 271 21.00 -12.47 -5.89
C LEU A 271 21.89 -11.44 -5.18
N GLN A 272 22.75 -11.84 -4.25
CA GLN A 272 23.67 -10.89 -3.61
C GLN A 272 24.54 -10.18 -4.65
N TRP A 273 24.92 -8.93 -4.36
CA TRP A 273 25.86 -8.21 -5.20
C TRP A 273 27.21 -8.93 -5.26
N ASP A 274 27.62 -9.37 -6.46
CA ASP A 274 28.94 -9.95 -6.71
C ASP A 274 29.90 -8.86 -7.23
N PRO A 275 30.89 -8.41 -6.44
CA PRO A 275 31.83 -7.38 -6.87
C PRO A 275 32.72 -7.79 -8.05
N MET A 276 32.96 -9.10 -8.24
CA MET A 276 33.80 -9.61 -9.32
C MET A 276 33.05 -9.69 -10.65
N LYS A 277 31.76 -10.05 -10.59
CA LYS A 277 30.90 -10.14 -11.78
C LYS A 277 30.11 -8.86 -12.05
N ALA A 278 30.12 -7.92 -11.10
CA ALA A 278 29.41 -6.66 -11.11
C ALA A 278 27.91 -6.82 -11.42
N HIS A 279 27.26 -7.86 -10.89
CA HIS A 279 25.81 -8.03 -11.01
C HIS A 279 25.18 -8.36 -9.66
N GLY A 280 23.86 -8.23 -9.57
CA GLY A 280 23.11 -8.61 -8.40
C GLY A 280 21.92 -7.70 -8.14
N VAL A 281 21.21 -8.01 -7.06
CA VAL A 281 20.08 -7.22 -6.58
C VAL A 281 20.58 -6.05 -5.74
N PHE A 282 19.91 -4.93 -5.90
CA PHE A 282 19.97 -3.79 -5.00
C PHE A 282 18.56 -3.43 -4.56
N PHE A 283 18.46 -2.64 -3.50
CA PHE A 283 17.19 -2.19 -2.96
C PHE A 283 17.26 -0.69 -2.74
N THR A 284 16.22 0.00 -3.16
CA THR A 284 16.09 1.44 -3.04
C THR A 284 15.26 1.77 -1.81
N GLN A 285 13.95 1.98 -1.98
CA GLN A 285 12.99 2.30 -0.93
C GLN A 285 11.57 1.86 -1.24
N GLU A 286 11.25 1.41 -2.46
CA GLU A 286 9.86 1.11 -2.86
C GLU A 286 9.62 -0.39 -3.01
N GLU A 287 10.67 -1.21 -2.95
CA GLU A 287 10.58 -2.65 -3.02
C GLU A 287 10.11 -3.22 -1.68
N HIS A 288 9.20 -4.18 -1.77
CA HIS A 288 8.59 -4.85 -0.64
C HIS A 288 8.88 -6.37 -0.65
N LEU A 289 8.88 -6.93 0.55
CA LEU A 289 8.73 -8.35 0.78
C LEU A 289 7.25 -8.61 1.10
N HIS A 290 6.57 -9.42 0.30
CA HIS A 290 5.23 -9.90 0.64
C HIS A 290 5.29 -11.36 1.07
N VAL A 291 4.52 -11.69 2.10
CA VAL A 291 4.30 -13.08 2.52
C VAL A 291 2.81 -13.35 2.50
N HIS A 292 2.39 -14.30 1.69
CA HIS A 292 1.00 -14.73 1.59
C HIS A 292 0.83 -16.04 2.34
N PHE A 293 -0.11 -16.11 3.27
CA PHE A 293 -0.44 -17.34 3.98
C PHE A 293 -1.77 -17.95 3.53
N GLY A 294 -1.77 -19.27 3.38
CA GLY A 294 -2.93 -20.13 3.20
C GLY A 294 -3.00 -21.20 4.29
N MET A 295 -4.17 -21.82 4.46
CA MET A 295 -4.30 -23.03 5.26
C MET A 295 -4.14 -24.26 4.35
N LEU A 296 -3.33 -25.23 4.78
CA LEU A 296 -3.11 -26.44 3.99
C LEU A 296 -4.38 -27.31 4.04
N GLY A 297 -4.97 -27.59 2.88
CA GLY A 297 -6.14 -28.46 2.76
C GLY A 297 -7.45 -27.85 3.27
N SER A 298 -7.49 -26.56 3.60
CA SER A 298 -8.73 -25.87 3.98
C SER A 298 -8.75 -24.42 3.51
N GLU A 299 -9.95 -23.84 3.42
CA GLU A 299 -10.10 -22.41 3.19
C GLU A 299 -9.87 -21.61 4.48
N TRP A 300 -9.57 -20.33 4.31
CA TRP A 300 -9.57 -19.40 5.43
C TRP A 300 -10.98 -19.24 5.97
N GLU A 301 -11.05 -19.14 7.29
CA GLU A 301 -12.26 -18.71 7.96
C GLU A 301 -12.19 -17.23 8.27
N LEU A 302 -13.29 -16.53 8.00
CA LEU A 302 -13.37 -15.08 8.21
C LEU A 302 -13.02 -14.70 9.65
N ASP A 303 -13.52 -15.48 10.61
CA ASP A 303 -13.32 -15.25 12.04
C ASP A 303 -11.87 -15.44 12.51
N VAL A 304 -11.15 -16.40 11.91
CA VAL A 304 -9.71 -16.55 12.18
C VAL A 304 -8.94 -15.40 11.55
N ALA A 305 -9.28 -14.99 10.33
CA ALA A 305 -8.66 -13.84 9.68
C ALA A 305 -8.86 -12.56 10.48
N LYS A 306 -10.08 -12.30 11.00
CA LYS A 306 -10.33 -11.18 11.92
C LYS A 306 -9.38 -11.19 13.11
N ALA A 307 -9.22 -12.33 13.78
CA ALA A 307 -8.32 -12.45 14.93
C ALA A 307 -6.85 -12.16 14.54
N VAL A 308 -6.39 -12.64 13.39
CA VAL A 308 -5.05 -12.33 12.85
C VAL A 308 -4.87 -10.82 12.63
N LEU A 309 -5.85 -10.18 11.99
CA LEU A 309 -5.80 -8.76 11.65
C LEU A 309 -5.86 -7.87 12.89
N VAL A 310 -6.65 -8.25 13.90
CA VAL A 310 -6.67 -7.58 15.20
C VAL A 310 -5.31 -7.70 15.89
N LEU A 311 -4.74 -8.90 15.99
CA LEU A 311 -3.42 -9.09 16.62
C LEU A 311 -2.34 -8.27 15.92
N TYR A 312 -2.25 -8.37 14.60
CA TYR A 312 -1.25 -7.61 13.85
C TYR A 312 -1.44 -6.11 14.09
N GLY A 313 -2.68 -5.61 13.94
CA GLY A 313 -3.01 -4.19 14.11
C GLY A 313 -2.76 -3.65 15.52
N LEU A 314 -3.04 -4.43 16.57
CA LEU A 314 -2.78 -4.03 17.96
C LEU A 314 -1.30 -3.84 18.25
N PHE A 315 -0.43 -4.60 17.58
CA PHE A 315 1.01 -4.61 17.85
C PHE A 315 1.85 -3.97 16.74
N GLU A 316 1.24 -3.23 15.81
CA GLU A 316 1.95 -2.52 14.73
C GLU A 316 3.09 -1.64 15.23
N HIS A 317 2.93 -0.98 16.38
CA HIS A 317 3.99 -0.14 16.97
C HIS A 317 5.20 -0.95 17.45
N GLU A 318 4.99 -2.17 17.94
CA GLU A 318 6.10 -3.06 18.29
C GLU A 318 6.80 -3.56 17.03
N ILE A 319 6.03 -3.95 16.00
CA ILE A 319 6.55 -4.40 14.70
C ILE A 319 7.37 -3.30 14.01
N GLU A 320 6.91 -2.05 14.06
CA GLU A 320 7.60 -0.89 13.49
C GLU A 320 9.02 -0.70 14.08
N ARG A 321 9.22 -1.06 15.35
CA ARG A 321 10.54 -0.97 16.00
C ARG A 321 11.55 -1.95 15.44
N TRP A 322 11.11 -3.05 14.85
CA TRP A 322 12.01 -4.01 14.20
C TRP A 322 12.55 -3.48 12.87
N LEU A 323 11.93 -2.45 12.30
CA LEU A 323 12.35 -1.82 11.05
C LEU A 323 13.43 -0.76 11.28
N ARG A 324 14.31 -0.59 10.28
CA ARG A 324 15.33 0.47 10.27
C ARG A 324 14.70 1.86 10.27
N VAL A 325 15.37 2.79 10.94
CA VAL A 325 14.86 4.16 11.19
C VAL A 325 14.56 4.93 9.91
N ASP A 326 15.42 4.81 8.90
CA ASP A 326 15.28 5.47 7.60
C ASP A 326 14.01 4.99 6.86
N LEU A 327 13.64 3.73 7.04
CA LEU A 327 12.44 3.13 6.45
C LEU A 327 11.16 3.51 7.19
N ARG A 328 11.24 3.90 8.46
CA ARG A 328 10.07 4.36 9.25
C ARG A 328 9.45 5.66 8.73
N LYS A 329 10.08 6.35 7.78
CA LYS A 329 9.52 7.56 7.15
C LYS A 329 8.74 7.26 5.88
N SER A 330 8.79 6.03 5.37
CA SER A 330 8.15 5.64 4.11
C SER A 330 6.63 5.73 4.13
N GLY A 331 6.03 5.68 2.93
CA GLY A 331 4.57 5.63 2.73
C GLY A 331 3.92 4.46 3.46
N PHE A 332 4.52 3.28 3.43
CA PHE A 332 4.07 2.11 4.17
C PHE A 332 4.10 2.31 5.69
N CYS A 333 5.22 2.78 6.25
CA CYS A 333 5.26 3.06 7.68
C CYS A 333 4.27 4.17 7.99
N LYS A 334 4.05 5.12 7.06
CA LYS A 334 2.99 6.13 7.16
C LYS A 334 1.63 5.46 7.21
N SER A 335 1.33 4.42 6.45
CA SER A 335 0.07 3.69 6.54
C SER A 335 -0.08 2.82 7.80
N LEU A 336 1.00 2.20 8.30
CA LEU A 336 1.03 1.62 9.66
C LEU A 336 0.66 2.68 10.71
N ARG A 337 1.11 3.92 10.51
CA ARG A 337 0.88 5.06 11.42
C ARG A 337 -0.48 5.76 11.23
N LEU A 338 -0.90 5.93 9.98
CA LEU A 338 -1.93 6.87 9.50
C LEU A 338 -3.09 6.17 8.81
N GLY A 339 -3.04 4.85 8.57
CA GLY A 339 -4.27 4.07 8.32
C GLY A 339 -5.30 4.26 9.44
N MET A 340 -4.85 4.83 10.57
CA MET A 340 -5.64 5.28 11.69
C MET A 340 -6.24 6.68 11.58
N GLU A 341 -5.75 7.53 10.67
CA GLU A 341 -6.18 8.90 10.46
C GLU A 341 -6.95 9.14 9.16
N ILE A 342 -7.00 8.14 8.26
CA ILE A 342 -7.64 8.31 6.94
C ILE A 342 -9.16 8.40 7.13
N ASP A 343 -9.71 9.57 6.81
CA ASP A 343 -11.15 9.73 6.62
C ASP A 343 -11.59 8.78 5.49
N LYS A 344 -12.56 7.91 5.80
CA LYS A 344 -13.15 6.98 4.83
C LYS A 344 -14.31 7.67 4.12
N VAL A 345 -14.54 7.35 2.86
CA VAL A 345 -15.74 7.81 2.14
C VAL A 345 -16.91 6.84 2.40
N GLY A 346 -17.59 6.98 3.53
CA GLY A 346 -18.82 6.21 3.81
C GLY A 346 -19.99 6.62 2.91
N ARG A 347 -21.13 5.95 3.10
CA ARG A 347 -22.42 6.38 2.55
C ARG A 347 -23.40 6.62 3.70
N ASP A 348 -24.14 7.72 3.65
CA ASP A 348 -25.24 7.93 4.58
C ASP A 348 -26.43 7.01 4.28
N ALA A 349 -27.48 7.09 5.10
CA ALA A 349 -28.70 6.30 4.94
C ALA A 349 -29.41 6.53 3.59
N ASP A 350 -29.13 7.66 2.94
CA ASP A 350 -29.69 8.05 1.65
C ASP A 350 -28.73 7.68 0.48
N GLY A 351 -27.59 7.05 0.77
CA GLY A 351 -26.60 6.59 -0.20
C GLY A 351 -25.61 7.66 -0.68
N ASN A 352 -25.62 8.88 -0.10
CA ASN A 352 -24.68 9.94 -0.44
C ASN A 352 -23.31 9.67 0.16
N ALA A 353 -22.25 10.02 -0.58
CA ALA A 353 -20.89 9.94 -0.07
C ALA A 353 -20.72 10.86 1.15
N THR A 354 -20.24 10.31 2.26
CA THR A 354 -19.91 11.03 3.48
C THR A 354 -18.47 10.76 3.87
N LEU A 355 -17.78 11.73 4.46
CA LEU A 355 -16.47 11.48 5.07
C LEU A 355 -16.69 10.97 6.49
N GLU A 356 -16.56 9.65 6.66
CA GLU A 356 -16.46 9.04 7.96
C GLU A 356 -15.06 9.30 8.51
N ARG A 357 -14.99 9.89 9.72
CA ARG A 357 -13.70 10.10 10.36
C ARG A 357 -13.01 8.76 10.56
N GLY A 358 -11.73 8.69 10.16
CA GLY A 358 -10.89 7.52 10.41
C GLY A 358 -10.98 7.13 11.88
N ALA A 359 -11.34 5.88 12.15
CA ALA A 359 -11.75 5.41 13.48
C ALA A 359 -10.84 4.29 14.01
N ARG A 360 -9.64 4.17 13.46
CA ARG A 360 -8.65 3.23 13.97
C ARG A 360 -7.96 3.75 15.23
N TYR A 361 -8.39 4.88 15.79
CA TYR A 361 -7.63 5.65 16.78
C TYR A 361 -7.53 5.02 18.18
N ASN A 362 -8.34 4.02 18.53
CA ASN A 362 -8.05 3.21 19.71
C ASN A 362 -8.13 1.70 19.41
N PRO A 363 -7.27 0.89 20.04
CA PRO A 363 -7.30 -0.58 20.00
C PRO A 363 -8.70 -1.19 19.99
N ARG A 364 -9.57 -0.65 20.85
CA ARG A 364 -10.97 -1.05 20.96
C ARG A 364 -11.79 -0.86 19.68
N GLU A 365 -11.89 0.37 19.16
CA GLU A 365 -12.67 0.71 17.98
C GLU A 365 -12.14 -0.01 16.73
N PHE A 366 -10.81 -0.19 16.65
CA PHE A 366 -10.22 -0.99 15.59
C PHE A 366 -10.67 -2.46 15.66
N ALA A 367 -10.53 -3.10 16.83
CA ALA A 367 -10.98 -4.48 17.00
C ALA A 367 -12.47 -4.63 16.73
N GLU A 368 -13.30 -3.69 17.22
CA GLU A 368 -14.74 -3.72 16.98
C GLU A 368 -15.09 -3.70 15.49
N ARG A 369 -14.48 -2.80 14.71
CA ARG A 369 -14.72 -2.71 13.26
C ARG A 369 -14.35 -4.00 12.54
N ILE A 370 -13.18 -4.55 12.85
CA ILE A 370 -12.71 -5.80 12.24
C ILE A 370 -13.67 -6.93 12.53
N TYR A 371 -14.11 -7.08 13.78
CA TYR A 371 -14.98 -8.18 14.14
C TYR A 371 -16.45 -7.98 13.71
N VAL A 372 -16.91 -6.73 13.49
CA VAL A 372 -18.23 -6.43 12.91
C VAL A 372 -18.34 -6.83 11.44
N ALA A 373 -17.23 -6.82 10.69
CA ALA A 373 -17.24 -7.24 9.28
C ALA A 373 -17.84 -8.65 9.11
N THR A 374 -18.81 -8.81 8.22
CA THR A 374 -19.52 -10.08 7.98
C THR A 374 -19.09 -10.77 6.70
N THR A 375 -18.39 -10.05 5.82
CA THR A 375 -17.85 -10.56 4.54
C THR A 375 -16.34 -10.32 4.41
N TRP A 376 -15.70 -11.02 3.47
CA TRP A 376 -14.29 -10.83 3.15
C TRP A 376 -14.00 -9.44 2.57
N GLU A 377 -14.94 -8.93 1.77
CA GLU A 377 -14.90 -7.61 1.17
C GLU A 377 -15.03 -6.50 2.22
N GLU A 378 -15.95 -6.66 3.18
CA GLU A 378 -16.07 -5.77 4.35
C GLU A 378 -14.78 -5.79 5.18
N LEU A 379 -14.26 -6.98 5.47
CA LEU A 379 -13.04 -7.12 6.26
C LEU A 379 -11.84 -6.49 5.56
N LYS A 380 -11.70 -6.72 4.25
CA LYS A 380 -10.68 -6.08 3.40
C LYS A 380 -10.81 -4.57 3.41
N SER A 381 -12.03 -4.06 3.35
CA SER A 381 -12.33 -2.63 3.41
C SER A 381 -11.91 -2.02 4.76
N GLU A 382 -12.18 -2.74 5.86
CA GLU A 382 -11.81 -2.29 7.19
C GLU A 382 -10.30 -2.23 7.44
N ILE A 383 -9.53 -3.20 6.93
CA ILE A 383 -8.05 -3.17 7.07
C ILE A 383 -7.38 -2.23 6.08
N SER A 384 -7.91 -2.10 4.86
CA SER A 384 -7.25 -1.37 3.78
C SER A 384 -7.56 0.12 3.79
N GLY A 385 -8.67 0.50 4.43
CA GLY A 385 -9.19 1.87 4.43
C GLY A 385 -9.96 2.24 3.15
N PHE A 386 -10.08 1.34 2.18
CA PHE A 386 -10.92 1.50 0.98
C PHE A 386 -12.36 1.08 1.27
N ASN A 387 -13.34 1.69 0.59
CA ASN A 387 -14.74 1.25 0.67
C ASN A 387 -15.07 0.17 -0.35
N ILE A 388 -16.08 -0.65 -0.04
CA ILE A 388 -16.68 -1.61 -0.97
C ILE A 388 -17.12 -0.87 -2.24
N GLY A 389 -16.55 -1.25 -3.38
CA GLY A 389 -16.87 -0.65 -4.69
C GLY A 389 -15.95 0.50 -5.14
N GLU A 390 -14.94 0.89 -4.35
CA GLU A 390 -13.81 1.69 -4.86
C GLU A 390 -12.96 0.83 -5.78
N GLY A 391 -13.41 0.73 -7.04
CA GLY A 391 -12.68 0.04 -8.08
C GLY A 391 -11.31 0.69 -8.31
N LEU A 392 -10.27 -0.15 -8.28
CA LEU A 392 -9.00 0.10 -8.96
C LEU A 392 -9.26 0.47 -10.43
N ARG A 393 -9.45 1.75 -10.72
CA ARG A 393 -9.31 2.32 -12.08
C ARG A 393 -8.46 3.58 -12.02
N PHE A 394 -7.16 3.37 -12.01
CA PHE A 394 -6.24 4.34 -12.59
C PHE A 394 -6.18 4.07 -14.10
N LYS A 395 -7.20 4.51 -14.86
CA LYS A 395 -6.98 4.83 -16.27
C LYS A 395 -6.86 6.34 -16.37
N LYS A 396 -5.74 6.78 -16.92
CA LYS A 396 -5.28 8.16 -17.08
C LYS A 396 -6.25 9.08 -17.86
N GLN A 397 -7.41 8.59 -18.31
CA GLN A 397 -8.30 9.27 -19.27
C GLN A 397 -9.70 9.59 -18.76
N ASP A 398 -10.17 9.07 -17.61
CA ASP A 398 -11.49 9.42 -17.05
C ASP A 398 -11.40 10.49 -15.95
N THR A 399 -10.57 11.52 -16.15
CA THR A 399 -10.50 12.66 -15.21
C THR A 399 -11.60 13.70 -15.43
N GLU A 400 -12.46 13.54 -16.46
CA GLU A 400 -13.47 14.54 -16.81
C GLU A 400 -14.88 14.26 -16.26
N ALA A 401 -15.18 13.04 -15.78
CA ALA A 401 -16.50 12.70 -15.24
C ALA A 401 -16.63 12.87 -13.72
N TRP A 402 -15.55 13.21 -13.01
CA TRP A 402 -15.54 13.47 -11.57
C TRP A 402 -15.19 14.93 -11.35
N GLY A 403 -16.18 15.71 -10.90
CA GLY A 403 -16.07 17.14 -10.67
C GLY A 403 -14.84 17.52 -9.84
N ALA A 404 -14.38 18.76 -10.06
CA ALA A 404 -13.06 19.29 -9.71
C ALA A 404 -12.63 19.29 -8.22
N ASP A 405 -13.31 18.63 -7.28
CA ASP A 405 -13.07 18.85 -5.85
C ASP A 405 -12.56 17.66 -5.02
N HIS A 406 -12.56 16.39 -5.44
CA HIS A 406 -12.09 15.31 -4.55
C HIS A 406 -11.18 14.29 -5.25
N LYS A 407 -9.87 14.56 -5.26
CA LYS A 407 -8.85 13.53 -5.48
C LYS A 407 -8.58 12.80 -4.15
N LEU A 408 -9.40 11.82 -3.81
CA LEU A 408 -9.03 10.83 -2.80
C LEU A 408 -8.09 9.80 -3.46
N VAL A 409 -6.86 10.24 -3.74
CA VAL A 409 -5.79 9.37 -4.24
C VAL A 409 -4.93 8.99 -3.05
N VAL A 410 -5.37 8.01 -2.28
CA VAL A 410 -4.48 7.31 -1.36
C VAL A 410 -4.50 5.86 -1.77
N ARG A 411 -3.49 5.44 -2.55
CA ARG A 411 -3.09 4.02 -2.55
C ARG A 411 -2.72 3.70 -1.10
N GLY A 412 -3.63 3.10 -0.35
CA GLY A 412 -3.36 2.61 0.99
C GLY A 412 -2.41 1.42 0.90
N TRP A 413 -1.11 1.67 1.04
CA TRP A 413 -0.13 0.60 1.24
C TRP A 413 -0.35 0.00 2.62
N THR A 414 -1.07 -1.11 2.75
CA THR A 414 -1.33 -1.71 4.08
C THR A 414 -0.30 -2.77 4.41
N ALA A 415 0.12 -2.83 5.68
CA ALA A 415 1.09 -3.81 6.14
C ALA A 415 0.52 -5.22 6.28
N VAL A 416 -0.77 -5.30 6.50
CA VAL A 416 -1.55 -6.53 6.40
C VAL A 416 -2.71 -6.30 5.44
N GLY A 417 -2.97 -7.29 4.60
CA GLY A 417 -3.93 -7.23 3.50
C GLY A 417 -4.68 -8.55 3.33
N ILE A 418 -5.73 -8.49 2.53
CA ILE A 418 -6.46 -9.67 2.06
C ILE A 418 -6.33 -9.70 0.53
N SER A 419 -5.61 -10.71 0.05
CA SER A 419 -5.61 -11.07 -1.36
C SER A 419 -6.84 -11.93 -1.61
N MET A 420 -7.82 -11.37 -2.33
CA MET A 420 -9.06 -12.06 -2.67
C MET A 420 -8.78 -13.24 -3.61
N ALA A 421 -9.67 -14.24 -3.58
CA ALA A 421 -9.61 -15.37 -4.48
C ALA A 421 -9.72 -14.94 -5.95
N ARG A 422 -9.04 -15.68 -6.81
CA ARG A 422 -9.10 -15.64 -8.28
C ARG A 422 -8.94 -17.07 -8.80
N GLY A 423 -9.18 -17.30 -10.10
CA GLY A 423 -9.23 -18.65 -10.68
C GLY A 423 -8.04 -19.57 -10.35
N ASN A 424 -6.85 -19.02 -10.11
CA ASN A 424 -5.64 -19.78 -9.75
C ASN A 424 -5.04 -19.47 -8.36
N LYS A 425 -5.72 -18.69 -7.52
CA LYS A 425 -5.20 -18.31 -6.18
C LYS A 425 -6.36 -18.24 -5.19
N PRO A 426 -6.31 -18.98 -4.06
CA PRO A 426 -7.33 -18.87 -3.01
C PRO A 426 -7.23 -17.52 -2.29
N ILE A 427 -8.17 -17.26 -1.38
CA ILE A 427 -8.02 -16.14 -0.44
C ILE A 427 -6.72 -16.36 0.36
N THR A 428 -5.88 -15.34 0.47
CA THR A 428 -4.70 -15.38 1.35
C THR A 428 -4.61 -14.12 2.19
N LEU A 429 -4.08 -14.27 3.40
CA LEU A 429 -3.64 -13.13 4.20
C LEU A 429 -2.26 -12.71 3.72
N GLU A 430 -2.13 -11.45 3.35
CA GLU A 430 -0.93 -10.84 2.81
C GLU A 430 -0.26 -9.99 3.88
N PHE A 431 1.03 -10.22 4.12
CA PHE A 431 1.82 -9.43 5.04
C PHE A 431 2.95 -8.78 4.27
N ARG A 432 2.97 -7.45 4.27
CA ARG A 432 3.98 -6.67 3.58
C ARG A 432 5.03 -6.20 4.57
N GLN A 433 6.29 -6.34 4.21
CA GLN A 433 7.41 -5.72 4.89
C GLN A 433 8.07 -4.76 3.91
N HIS A 434 8.16 -3.48 4.29
CA HIS A 434 8.58 -2.42 3.36
C HIS A 434 10.05 -2.46 2.93
N GLN A 435 10.82 -3.43 3.43
CA GLN A 435 12.18 -3.59 2.99
C GLN A 435 12.22 -4.83 2.11
N GLY A 436 12.25 -4.61 0.79
CA GLY A 436 12.79 -5.59 -0.14
C GLY A 436 14.13 -6.06 0.41
N THR A 437 14.27 -7.36 0.58
CA THR A 437 15.47 -7.98 1.12
C THR A 437 15.62 -9.35 0.52
N THR A 438 16.86 -9.76 0.27
CA THR A 438 17.21 -11.15 -0.05
C THR A 438 17.82 -11.88 1.16
N ASP A 439 18.02 -11.21 2.30
CA ASP A 439 18.57 -11.81 3.51
C ASP A 439 17.67 -12.97 3.99
N ALA A 440 18.15 -14.20 3.84
CA ALA A 440 17.38 -15.39 4.13
C ALA A 440 17.03 -15.49 5.61
N THR A 441 17.88 -14.95 6.50
CA THR A 441 17.63 -14.95 7.94
C THR A 441 16.49 -14.02 8.30
N VAL A 442 16.46 -12.81 7.73
CA VAL A 442 15.37 -11.84 7.94
C VAL A 442 14.04 -12.40 7.43
N ILE A 443 14.03 -12.92 6.20
CA ILE A 443 12.81 -13.51 5.60
C ILE A 443 12.33 -14.69 6.46
N SER A 444 13.24 -15.57 6.88
CA SER A 444 12.89 -16.75 7.69
C SER A 444 12.24 -16.36 9.02
N TRP A 445 12.82 -15.40 9.75
CA TRP A 445 12.25 -14.95 11.02
C TRP A 445 10.91 -14.26 10.83
N TRP A 446 10.74 -13.51 9.75
CA TRP A 446 9.46 -12.89 9.40
C TRP A 446 8.38 -13.94 9.12
N VAL A 447 8.65 -14.92 8.27
CA VAL A 447 7.74 -16.05 7.97
C VAL A 447 7.39 -16.84 9.24
N LYS A 448 8.38 -17.13 10.09
CA LYS A 448 8.16 -17.83 11.37
C LYS A 448 7.26 -17.04 12.32
N PHE A 449 7.50 -15.74 12.45
CA PHE A 449 6.66 -14.83 13.25
C PHE A 449 5.21 -14.83 12.76
N LEU A 450 5.00 -14.63 11.46
CA LEU A 450 3.67 -14.58 10.85
C LEU A 450 2.90 -15.90 11.02
N GLY A 451 3.55 -17.04 10.75
CA GLY A 451 2.91 -18.34 10.95
C GLY A 451 2.57 -18.62 12.41
N SER A 452 3.42 -18.20 13.36
CA SER A 452 3.14 -18.34 14.80
C SER A 452 1.97 -17.45 15.24
N LEU A 453 1.90 -16.22 14.72
CA LEU A 453 0.77 -15.32 14.92
C LEU A 453 -0.54 -15.91 14.40
N ILE A 454 -0.53 -16.51 13.20
CA ILE A 454 -1.71 -17.18 12.62
C ILE A 454 -2.15 -18.37 13.45
N ARG A 455 -1.22 -19.25 13.86
CA ARG A 455 -1.55 -20.42 14.70
C ARG A 455 -2.11 -19.98 16.05
N TYR A 456 -1.56 -18.93 16.66
CA TYR A 456 -2.09 -18.35 17.88
C TYR A 456 -3.51 -17.78 17.68
N ALA A 457 -3.73 -16.99 16.64
CA ALA A 457 -5.04 -16.45 16.30
C ALA A 457 -6.09 -17.55 16.05
N TYR A 458 -5.67 -18.61 15.36
CA TYR A 458 -6.49 -19.81 15.16
C TYR A 458 -6.86 -20.44 16.51
N SER A 459 -5.90 -20.69 17.41
CA SER A 459 -6.21 -21.23 18.74
C SER A 459 -7.16 -20.34 19.54
N VAL A 460 -6.92 -19.03 19.57
CA VAL A 460 -7.79 -18.07 20.26
C VAL A 460 -9.22 -18.16 19.72
N ARG A 461 -9.39 -18.20 18.40
CA ARG A 461 -10.71 -18.17 17.79
C ARG A 461 -11.40 -19.54 17.77
N ARG A 462 -10.74 -20.57 17.27
CA ARG A 462 -11.34 -21.91 17.04
C ARG A 462 -11.41 -22.76 18.29
N GLU A 463 -10.33 -22.77 19.08
CA GLU A 463 -10.22 -23.68 20.21
C GLU A 463 -10.79 -23.07 21.49
N LEU A 464 -10.56 -21.78 21.69
CA LEU A 464 -11.02 -21.06 22.89
C LEU A 464 -12.33 -20.29 22.67
N ASN A 465 -12.75 -20.11 21.41
CA ASN A 465 -13.92 -19.28 21.04
C ASN A 465 -13.87 -17.89 21.67
N LEU A 466 -12.69 -17.28 21.70
CA LEU A 466 -12.47 -15.95 22.23
C LEU A 466 -12.37 -14.92 21.10
N GLU A 467 -12.86 -13.73 21.39
CA GLU A 467 -12.66 -12.54 20.58
C GLU A 467 -11.73 -11.60 21.35
N MET A 468 -10.75 -11.01 20.67
CA MET A 468 -9.89 -9.98 21.23
C MET A 468 -10.60 -8.64 21.15
N ARG A 469 -11.65 -8.51 21.96
CA ARG A 469 -12.47 -7.31 22.10
C ARG A 469 -12.50 -6.86 23.55
N ASP A 470 -12.66 -5.56 23.75
CA ASP A 470 -13.02 -5.05 25.07
C ASP A 470 -14.47 -5.39 25.38
N GLY A 471 -14.73 -5.91 26.58
CA GLY A 471 -16.10 -6.00 27.09
C GLY A 471 -16.70 -4.62 27.39
N GLN A 472 -17.93 -4.60 27.93
CA GLN A 472 -18.46 -3.39 28.55
C GLN A 472 -17.64 -3.03 29.80
N ILE A 473 -16.73 -2.07 29.68
CA ILE A 473 -15.91 -1.57 30.80
C ILE A 473 -16.09 -0.04 30.94
N ASP A 474 -16.10 0.36 32.20
CA ASP A 474 -16.23 1.68 32.81
C ASP A 474 -15.58 2.82 32.00
N PRO A 475 -16.31 3.93 31.69
CA PRO A 475 -15.82 5.05 30.87
C PRO A 475 -14.57 5.78 31.42
N THR A 476 -14.07 5.42 32.60
CA THR A 476 -12.88 6.03 33.22
C THR A 476 -11.62 5.15 33.23
N GLY A 477 -11.67 3.89 32.77
CA GLY A 477 -10.54 2.95 32.75
C GLY A 477 -9.90 2.74 31.38
N ALA A 478 -8.63 2.29 31.35
CA ALA A 478 -8.03 1.73 30.14
C ALA A 478 -8.68 0.36 29.83
N GLY A 479 -9.01 0.10 28.56
CA GLY A 479 -9.58 -1.18 28.14
C GLY A 479 -8.59 -2.34 28.31
N PHE A 480 -9.10 -3.56 28.16
CA PHE A 480 -8.28 -4.76 28.19
C PHE A 480 -7.26 -4.73 27.04
N LEU A 481 -7.68 -4.30 25.85
CA LEU A 481 -6.81 -4.23 24.67
C LEU A 481 -5.69 -3.20 24.82
N GLU A 482 -5.97 -2.01 25.35
CA GLU A 482 -4.92 -1.02 25.65
C GLU A 482 -3.94 -1.55 26.70
N THR A 483 -4.47 -2.21 27.75
CA THR A 483 -3.63 -2.81 28.79
C THR A 483 -2.76 -3.93 28.23
N LEU A 484 -3.32 -4.78 27.35
CA LEU A 484 -2.62 -5.88 26.70
C LEU A 484 -1.44 -5.35 25.88
N GLN A 485 -1.69 -4.36 25.01
CA GLN A 485 -0.67 -3.73 24.18
C GLN A 485 0.46 -3.08 25.01
N GLN A 486 0.13 -2.49 26.16
CA GLN A 486 1.11 -1.81 27.01
C GLN A 486 1.95 -2.75 27.88
N THR A 487 1.41 -3.92 28.24
CA THR A 487 2.01 -4.80 29.26
C THR A 487 2.62 -6.08 28.70
N LYS A 488 2.30 -6.44 27.46
CA LYS A 488 2.79 -7.66 26.80
C LYS A 488 3.46 -7.32 25.47
N SER A 489 4.53 -8.05 25.15
CA SER A 489 5.05 -8.11 23.79
C SER A 489 4.20 -9.08 22.97
N ILE A 490 4.01 -8.80 21.68
CA ILE A 490 3.36 -9.75 20.75
C ILE A 490 4.11 -11.08 20.71
N LEU A 491 5.45 -11.05 20.81
CA LEU A 491 6.28 -12.26 20.78
C LEU A 491 6.05 -13.11 22.04
N ASP A 492 5.77 -12.47 23.17
CA ASP A 492 5.38 -13.20 24.39
C ASP A 492 3.95 -13.74 24.29
N LEU A 493 3.03 -12.95 23.73
CA LEU A 493 1.63 -13.30 23.58
C LEU A 493 1.44 -14.56 22.72
N ILE A 494 2.13 -14.62 21.57
CA ILE A 494 2.05 -15.75 20.64
C ILE A 494 2.96 -16.92 21.04
N ALA A 495 3.57 -16.86 22.24
CA ALA A 495 4.54 -17.84 22.72
C ALA A 495 5.69 -18.10 21.73
N PHE A 496 6.20 -17.04 21.10
CA PHE A 496 7.27 -17.12 20.11
C PHE A 496 8.54 -17.73 20.71
N ASP A 497 9.32 -18.43 19.89
CA ASP A 497 10.48 -19.14 20.38
C ASP A 497 11.58 -18.18 20.89
N LYS A 498 12.45 -18.70 21.75
CA LYS A 498 13.46 -17.89 22.44
C LYS A 498 14.46 -17.25 21.47
N GLU A 499 14.84 -17.96 20.41
CA GLU A 499 15.82 -17.48 19.44
C GLU A 499 15.22 -16.35 18.58
N GLY A 500 13.99 -16.54 18.13
CA GLY A 500 13.22 -15.53 17.42
C GLY A 500 12.94 -14.29 18.26
N LYS A 501 12.59 -14.47 19.55
CA LYS A 501 12.50 -13.34 20.50
C LYS A 501 13.80 -12.55 20.57
N GLN A 502 14.93 -13.24 20.71
CA GLN A 502 16.23 -12.60 20.75
C GLN A 502 16.55 -11.87 19.44
N HIS A 503 16.20 -12.46 18.29
CA HIS A 503 16.37 -11.84 16.97
C HIS A 503 15.62 -10.51 16.86
N PHE A 504 14.32 -10.49 17.10
CA PHE A 504 13.51 -9.26 17.00
C PHE A 504 13.88 -8.23 18.08
N GLN A 505 14.25 -8.66 19.28
CA GLN A 505 14.79 -7.76 20.30
C GLN A 505 16.11 -7.11 19.87
N ASN A 506 17.00 -7.87 19.23
CA ASN A 506 18.24 -7.33 18.67
C ASN A 506 17.97 -6.32 17.55
N LEU A 507 16.97 -6.58 16.69
CA LEU A 507 16.53 -5.62 15.67
C LEU A 507 16.00 -4.33 16.31
N ALA A 508 15.13 -4.44 17.33
CA ALA A 508 14.60 -3.29 18.05
C ALA A 508 15.70 -2.44 18.70
N VAL A 509 16.73 -3.08 19.27
CA VAL A 509 17.90 -2.39 19.84
C VAL A 509 18.75 -1.75 18.74
N ARG A 510 19.08 -2.50 17.69
CA ARG A 510 19.92 -2.03 16.57
C ARG A 510 19.28 -0.85 15.84
N HIS A 511 17.96 -0.85 15.71
CA HIS A 511 17.20 0.18 15.00
C HIS A 511 16.59 1.21 15.94
N ARG A 512 17.00 1.25 17.22
CA ARG A 512 16.51 2.25 18.17
C ARG A 512 16.86 3.66 17.70
N ASN A 513 15.92 4.59 17.86
CA ASN A 513 16.16 6.00 17.57
C ASN A 513 15.33 6.85 18.53
N ASP A 514 16.00 7.49 19.48
CA ASP A 514 15.34 8.22 20.57
C ASP A 514 14.56 9.44 20.06
N GLU A 515 15.04 10.12 19.00
CA GLU A 515 14.31 11.25 18.38
C GLU A 515 12.99 10.76 17.77
N PHE A 516 13.03 9.63 17.05
CA PHE A 516 11.86 8.99 16.49
C PHE A 516 10.92 8.51 17.60
N ASP A 517 11.43 7.81 18.61
CA ASP A 517 10.63 7.29 19.72
C ASP A 517 9.95 8.42 20.51
N ALA A 518 10.66 9.53 20.74
CA ALA A 518 10.09 10.73 21.36
C ALA A 518 8.99 11.36 20.49
N LYS A 519 9.21 11.43 19.17
CA LYS A 519 8.19 11.88 18.22
C LYS A 519 6.96 10.97 18.22
N ARG A 520 7.14 9.65 18.31
CA ARG A 520 6.04 8.68 18.40
C ARG A 520 5.25 8.81 19.70
N ALA A 521 5.94 9.01 20.83
CA ALA A 521 5.27 9.29 22.10
C ALA A 521 4.43 10.57 22.04
N MET A 522 4.94 11.59 21.35
CA MET A 522 4.22 12.84 21.11
C MET A 522 2.99 12.65 20.20
N GLU A 523 3.15 11.94 19.07
CA GLU A 523 2.04 11.57 18.16
C GLU A 523 0.94 10.80 18.90
N ALA A 524 1.30 9.77 19.67
CA ALA A 524 0.36 8.97 20.45
C ALA A 524 -0.42 9.84 21.46
N ARG A 525 0.23 10.80 22.11
CA ARG A 525 -0.42 11.72 23.04
C ARG A 525 -1.38 12.69 22.35
N VAL A 526 -0.99 13.21 21.18
CA VAL A 526 -1.89 14.04 20.35
C VAL A 526 -3.11 13.25 19.92
N ILE A 527 -2.92 12.01 19.46
CA ILE A 527 -3.99 11.09 19.07
C ILE A 527 -4.96 10.87 20.23
N GLN A 528 -4.46 10.53 21.42
CA GLN A 528 -5.29 10.35 22.62
C GLN A 528 -6.11 11.59 22.95
N GLU A 529 -5.52 12.77 22.83
CA GLU A 529 -6.21 14.03 23.08
C GLU A 529 -7.28 14.33 22.02
N ARG A 530 -7.03 14.00 20.76
CA ARG A 530 -8.05 14.08 19.68
C ARG A 530 -9.25 13.19 20.00
N ILE A 531 -9.03 11.93 20.37
CA ILE A 531 -10.08 10.97 20.75
C ILE A 531 -10.88 11.48 21.96
N ARG A 532 -10.19 11.98 22.98
CA ARG A 532 -10.85 12.51 24.18
C ARG A 532 -11.80 13.64 23.82
N ARG A 533 -11.41 14.53 22.91
CA ARG A 533 -12.22 15.69 22.49
C ARG A 533 -13.41 15.31 21.63
N THR A 534 -13.27 14.33 20.74
CA THR A 534 -14.41 13.84 19.93
C THR A 534 -15.48 13.15 20.77
N LYS A 535 -15.11 12.57 21.92
CA LYS A 535 -16.06 11.94 22.87
C LYS A 535 -16.78 12.94 23.79
N LEU A 536 -16.45 14.24 23.74
CA LEU A 536 -17.13 15.24 24.56
C LEU A 536 -18.51 15.61 23.97
N PRO A 537 -19.56 15.83 24.79
CA PRO A 537 -20.91 16.20 24.33
C PRO A 537 -20.97 17.52 23.53
N THR A 538 -19.96 18.38 23.64
CA THR A 538 -19.80 19.63 22.89
C THR A 538 -19.01 19.45 21.58
N GLY A 539 -18.64 18.20 21.25
CA GLY A 539 -17.59 17.82 20.30
C GLY A 539 -17.89 18.06 18.82
N ASN A 540 -17.84 19.31 18.38
CA ASN A 540 -17.88 19.67 16.95
C ASN A 540 -16.53 20.12 16.38
N THR A 541 -15.50 20.34 17.20
CA THR A 541 -14.16 20.69 16.68
C THR A 541 -13.43 19.47 16.19
N THR A 542 -13.27 19.34 14.89
CA THR A 542 -12.38 18.35 14.25
C THR A 542 -11.47 18.97 13.22
N GLY A 543 -10.52 18.15 12.75
CA GLY A 543 -9.48 18.61 11.83
C GLY A 543 -8.69 19.75 12.45
N GLU A 544 -8.56 20.83 11.70
CA GLU A 544 -7.70 21.96 12.01
C GLU A 544 -8.06 22.68 13.33
N LEU A 545 -9.35 22.79 13.67
CA LEU A 545 -9.76 23.47 14.90
C LEU A 545 -9.36 22.69 16.16
N MET A 546 -9.42 21.37 16.08
CA MET A 546 -8.96 20.48 17.16
C MET A 546 -7.45 20.56 17.30
N ASP A 547 -6.74 20.49 16.17
CA ASP A 547 -5.28 20.59 16.11
C ASP A 547 -4.77 21.94 16.62
N ALA A 548 -5.40 23.05 16.24
CA ALA A 548 -5.09 24.39 16.76
C ALA A 548 -5.36 24.51 18.27
N ALA A 549 -6.43 23.87 18.76
CA ALA A 549 -6.72 23.84 20.19
C ALA A 549 -5.71 22.98 20.96
N ILE A 550 -5.27 21.84 20.42
CA ILE A 550 -4.19 21.01 21.00
C ILE A 550 -2.87 21.78 20.99
N LYS A 551 -2.53 22.46 19.90
CA LYS A 551 -1.33 23.30 19.82
C LYS A 551 -1.30 24.36 20.92
N ARG A 552 -2.44 24.89 21.37
CA ARG A 552 -2.51 25.88 22.45
C ARG A 552 -2.39 25.29 23.85
N GLU A 553 -2.41 23.97 24.00
CA GLU A 553 -2.28 23.32 25.30
C GLU A 553 -0.89 23.52 25.89
N ALA A 554 -0.82 23.80 27.20
CA ALA A 554 0.44 24.03 27.90
C ALA A 554 1.39 22.83 27.79
N TRP A 555 0.87 21.60 27.81
CA TRP A 555 1.68 20.40 27.67
C TRP A 555 2.31 20.28 26.27
N TYR A 556 1.59 20.69 25.22
CA TYR A 556 2.08 20.64 23.84
C TYR A 556 3.16 21.69 23.64
N GLN A 557 2.86 22.93 24.03
CA GLN A 557 3.79 24.05 23.98
C GLN A 557 5.07 23.78 24.77
N ALA A 558 4.97 23.20 25.97
CA ALA A 558 6.15 22.87 26.77
C ALA A 558 7.07 21.83 26.10
N VAL A 559 6.51 20.82 25.42
CA VAL A 559 7.30 19.81 24.71
C VAL A 559 7.95 20.40 23.46
N VAL A 560 7.17 21.12 22.64
CA VAL A 560 7.65 21.70 21.38
C VAL A 560 8.64 22.86 21.62
N ALA A 561 8.47 23.66 22.67
CA ALA A 561 9.44 24.68 23.04
C ALA A 561 10.80 24.09 23.45
N LYS A 562 10.80 22.89 24.04
CA LYS A 562 12.03 22.17 24.42
C LYS A 562 12.70 21.52 23.22
N ASP A 563 11.92 20.94 22.32
CA ASP A 563 12.42 20.36 21.07
C ASP A 563 11.41 20.61 19.94
N PRO A 564 11.66 21.62 19.07
CA PRO A 564 10.77 21.96 17.97
C PRO A 564 10.54 20.82 16.98
N LYS A 565 11.41 19.81 16.91
CA LYS A 565 11.23 18.65 16.04
C LYS A 565 10.08 17.73 16.47
N LEU A 566 9.62 17.89 17.72
CA LEU A 566 8.45 17.20 18.27
C LEU A 566 7.12 17.89 17.92
N ASP A 567 7.13 18.94 17.09
CA ASP A 567 5.89 19.46 16.49
C ASP A 567 5.35 18.45 15.46
N VAL A 568 4.44 17.60 15.93
CA VAL A 568 3.86 16.48 15.15
C VAL A 568 2.57 16.87 14.44
N ILE A 569 1.96 18.00 14.81
CA ILE A 569 0.76 18.51 14.17
C ILE A 569 1.18 19.42 13.01
N PRO A 570 0.91 19.04 11.75
CA PRO A 570 1.35 19.84 10.59
C PRO A 570 0.72 21.24 10.62
N ASN A 571 1.50 22.25 10.22
CA ASN A 571 0.94 23.55 9.86
C ASN A 571 0.20 23.38 8.53
N ARG A 572 -1.09 23.04 8.59
CA ARG A 572 -1.94 22.96 7.39
C ARG A 572 -2.15 24.38 6.86
N VAL A 573 -1.48 24.71 5.76
CA VAL A 573 -1.73 25.92 4.98
C VAL A 573 -2.79 25.56 3.95
N LEU A 574 -3.98 26.17 4.03
CA LEU A 574 -5.06 25.91 3.08
C LEU A 574 -4.60 26.22 1.64
N PRO A 575 -4.83 25.31 0.67
CA PRO A 575 -4.74 25.65 -0.75
C PRO A 575 -5.63 26.87 -1.04
N SER A 576 -5.14 27.79 -1.86
CA SER A 576 -5.79 29.09 -2.14
C SER A 576 -7.22 29.01 -2.70
N GLU A 577 -7.62 27.81 -3.13
CA GLU A 577 -8.90 27.45 -3.75
C GLU A 577 -9.99 27.11 -2.71
N LEU A 578 -9.60 26.66 -1.51
CA LEU A 578 -10.49 26.35 -0.38
C LEU A 578 -10.68 27.52 0.60
N TRP A 579 -10.11 28.69 0.28
CA TRP A 579 -10.31 29.90 1.08
C TRP A 579 -11.78 30.33 1.03
N PRO A 580 -12.37 30.69 2.18
CA PRO A 580 -13.76 31.11 2.24
C PRO A 580 -14.02 32.28 1.28
N LYS A 581 -15.04 32.12 0.43
CA LYS A 581 -15.36 33.07 -0.65
C LYS A 581 -16.17 34.26 -0.14
N ASN A 582 -16.68 34.18 1.10
CA ASN A 582 -17.53 35.18 1.68
C ASN A 582 -16.82 35.98 2.81
N PRO A 583 -17.05 37.30 2.87
CA PRO A 583 -16.58 38.21 3.91
C PRO A 583 -16.62 37.74 5.38
N MET A 584 -17.75 37.17 5.77
CA MET A 584 -18.04 36.77 7.13
C MET A 584 -17.31 35.48 7.50
N GLU A 585 -17.13 34.58 6.55
CA GLU A 585 -16.32 33.37 6.74
C GLU A 585 -14.82 33.70 6.83
N VAL A 586 -14.35 34.65 6.02
CA VAL A 586 -12.97 35.19 6.12
C VAL A 586 -12.77 35.87 7.47
N TYR A 587 -13.72 36.68 7.94
CA TYR A 587 -13.65 37.30 9.26
C TYR A 587 -13.66 36.27 10.39
N ALA A 588 -14.56 35.28 10.34
CA ALA A 588 -14.62 34.21 11.34
C ALA A 588 -13.31 33.42 11.39
N TYR A 589 -12.71 33.13 10.23
CA TYR A 589 -11.42 32.46 10.15
C TYR A 589 -10.28 33.31 10.72
N LEU A 590 -10.18 34.58 10.30
CA LEU A 590 -9.16 35.51 10.81
C LEU A 590 -9.31 35.71 12.32
N TYR A 591 -10.53 35.80 12.84
CA TYR A 591 -10.81 35.92 14.27
C TYR A 591 -10.29 34.70 15.05
N LEU A 592 -10.35 33.50 14.46
CA LEU A 592 -9.90 32.26 15.08
C LEU A 592 -8.37 32.08 15.09
N ILE A 593 -7.67 32.60 14.08
CA ILE A 593 -6.21 32.48 13.96
C ILE A 593 -5.44 33.69 14.51
N THR A 594 -6.11 34.82 14.73
CA THR A 594 -5.49 36.05 15.26
C THR A 594 -5.41 35.99 16.79
N PRO A 595 -4.25 36.31 17.42
CA PRO A 595 -4.13 36.37 18.87
C PRO A 595 -5.17 37.28 19.53
N LEU A 596 -5.61 36.92 20.73
CA LEU A 596 -6.67 37.64 21.48
C LEU A 596 -6.41 39.14 21.63
N SER A 597 -5.14 39.55 21.75
CA SER A 597 -4.73 40.95 21.83
C SER A 597 -5.03 41.77 20.56
N GLN A 598 -5.20 41.11 19.42
CA GLN A 598 -5.39 41.73 18.11
C GLN A 598 -6.82 41.53 17.54
N GLN A 599 -7.66 40.74 18.22
CA GLN A 599 -9.04 40.48 17.80
C GLN A 599 -9.91 41.75 17.78
N ARG A 600 -9.65 42.71 18.66
CA ARG A 600 -10.37 44.00 18.69
C ARG A 600 -10.09 44.84 17.44
N THR A 601 -8.84 44.89 17.03
CA THR A 601 -8.39 45.57 15.80
C THR A 601 -9.00 44.93 14.56
N LEU A 602 -9.01 43.60 14.51
CA LEU A 602 -9.67 42.85 13.43
C LEU A 602 -11.18 43.14 13.39
N GLN A 603 -11.84 43.22 14.55
CA GLN A 603 -13.26 43.52 14.68
C GLN A 603 -13.58 44.96 14.24
N GLU A 604 -12.70 45.92 14.53
CA GLU A 604 -12.83 47.30 14.03
C GLU A 604 -12.68 47.36 12.51
N TRP A 605 -11.75 46.61 11.92
CA TRP A 605 -11.54 46.56 10.47
C TRP A 605 -12.70 45.94 9.69
N THR A 606 -13.40 44.98 10.28
CA THR A 606 -14.54 44.31 9.65
C THR A 606 -15.89 44.89 10.04
N SER A 607 -15.94 45.77 11.05
CA SER A 607 -17.16 46.47 11.46
C SER A 607 -17.67 47.49 10.44
N SER A 608 -16.82 47.92 9.49
CA SER A 608 -17.22 48.76 8.37
C SER A 608 -17.36 47.93 7.10
N ALA A 609 -18.60 47.55 6.77
CA ALA A 609 -18.93 46.81 5.56
C ALA A 609 -18.35 47.47 4.29
N THR A 610 -18.31 48.81 4.24
CA THR A 610 -17.75 49.56 3.10
C THR A 610 -16.23 49.40 3.00
N LEU A 611 -15.50 49.43 4.12
CA LEU A 611 -14.03 49.31 4.13
C LEU A 611 -13.61 47.89 3.79
N PHE A 612 -14.35 46.92 4.31
CA PHE A 612 -14.16 45.50 4.06
C PHE A 612 -14.45 45.11 2.60
N LEU A 613 -15.55 45.61 2.02
CA LEU A 613 -15.88 45.41 0.60
C LEU A 613 -14.85 46.08 -0.33
N ARG A 614 -14.33 47.26 0.03
CA ARG A 614 -13.32 47.98 -0.76
C ARG A 614 -11.96 47.27 -0.76
N LEU A 615 -11.60 46.59 0.33
CA LEU A 615 -10.42 45.72 0.41
C LEU A 615 -10.57 44.48 -0.48
N ILE A 616 -11.78 43.92 -0.58
CA ILE A 616 -12.09 42.80 -1.47
C ILE A 616 -12.09 43.22 -2.94
N GLU A 617 -12.64 44.40 -3.27
CA GLU A 617 -12.73 44.90 -4.65
C GLU A 617 -11.37 45.21 -5.28
N LEU A 618 -10.39 45.70 -4.52
CA LEU A 618 -9.09 46.13 -5.04
C LEU A 618 -8.15 44.97 -5.46
N ASP A 619 -8.37 43.76 -4.95
CA ASP A 619 -7.54 42.57 -5.22
C ASP A 619 -8.39 41.36 -5.66
N ARG A 620 -9.68 41.58 -5.94
CA ARG A 620 -10.75 40.56 -6.16
C ARG A 620 -10.93 39.52 -5.04
N THR A 621 -10.03 39.45 -4.06
CA THR A 621 -10.04 38.47 -2.96
C THR A 621 -9.68 39.07 -1.59
N GLY A 622 -9.13 40.31 -1.55
CA GLY A 622 -8.69 40.97 -0.33
C GLY A 622 -7.51 40.31 0.39
N ARG A 623 -6.84 39.34 -0.25
CA ARG A 623 -5.89 38.41 0.37
C ARG A 623 -4.52 39.05 0.64
N ILE A 624 -3.98 39.77 -0.34
CA ILE A 624 -2.59 40.24 -0.27
C ILE A 624 -2.49 41.53 0.55
N LEU A 625 -3.41 42.46 0.32
CA LEU A 625 -3.43 43.75 1.02
C LEU A 625 -3.72 43.62 2.52
N LEU A 626 -4.59 42.68 2.93
CA LEU A 626 -4.90 42.48 4.35
C LEU A 626 -3.75 41.79 5.09
N CYS A 627 -3.11 40.78 4.48
CA CYS A 627 -1.92 40.14 5.04
C CYS A 627 -0.71 41.07 5.10
N GLU A 628 -0.44 41.85 4.04
CA GLU A 628 0.61 42.89 4.06
C GLU A 628 0.31 43.97 5.10
N ARG A 629 -0.94 44.39 5.26
CA ARG A 629 -1.31 45.38 6.28
C ARG A 629 -1.15 44.83 7.70
N ILE A 630 -1.60 43.59 7.95
CA ILE A 630 -1.38 42.91 9.24
C ILE A 630 0.11 42.82 9.55
N ARG A 631 0.93 42.43 8.56
CA ARG A 631 2.39 42.34 8.69
C ARG A 631 3.01 43.70 9.02
N CYS A 632 2.65 44.76 8.29
CA CYS A 632 3.16 46.12 8.55
C CYS A 632 2.77 46.63 9.94
N GLU A 633 1.53 46.42 10.38
CA GLU A 633 1.09 46.86 11.72
C GLU A 633 1.75 46.03 12.83
N GLN A 634 2.07 44.75 12.58
CA GLN A 634 2.87 43.92 13.48
C GLN A 634 4.32 44.40 13.59
N GLU A 635 4.92 44.81 12.47
CA GLU A 635 6.26 45.40 12.44
C GLU A 635 6.30 46.72 13.22
N ILE A 636 5.31 47.60 13.02
CA ILE A 636 5.18 48.87 13.76
C ILE A 636 4.99 48.61 15.27
N ALA A 637 4.09 47.71 15.66
CA ALA A 637 3.86 47.41 17.07
C ALA A 637 5.09 46.78 17.75
N ALA A 638 5.87 45.97 17.02
CA ALA A 638 7.12 45.42 17.52
C ALA A 638 8.19 46.50 17.72
N GLU A 639 8.29 47.46 16.80
CA GLU A 639 9.18 48.62 16.92
C GLU A 639 8.80 49.52 18.09
N GLU A 640 7.50 49.79 18.29
CA GLU A 640 7.00 50.58 19.42
C GLU A 640 7.23 49.89 20.77
N ALA A 641 7.01 48.57 20.84
CA ALA A 641 7.30 47.79 22.05
C ALA A 641 8.80 47.77 22.38
N ALA A 642 9.66 47.64 21.36
CA ALA A 642 11.10 47.73 21.54
C ALA A 642 11.55 49.14 22.00
N ALA A 643 10.93 50.19 21.45
CA ALA A 643 11.17 51.57 21.88
C ALA A 643 10.73 51.81 23.33
N ALA A 644 9.57 51.30 23.73
CA ALA A 644 9.06 51.41 25.09
C ALA A 644 9.94 50.65 26.11
N ALA A 645 10.39 49.44 25.77
CA ALA A 645 11.30 48.67 26.62
C ALA A 645 12.66 49.36 26.80
N ASN A 646 13.18 50.00 25.75
CA ASN A 646 14.40 50.81 25.83
C ASN A 646 14.21 52.08 26.67
N ALA A 647 13.03 52.71 26.60
CA ALA A 647 12.70 53.87 27.42
C ALA A 647 12.56 53.51 28.91
N GLU A 648 11.98 52.36 29.25
CA GLU A 648 11.94 51.86 30.63
C GLU A 648 13.33 51.52 31.17
N GLN A 649 14.22 50.95 30.35
CA GLN A 649 15.61 50.72 30.75
C GLN A 649 16.41 52.01 30.98
N GLN A 650 16.11 53.08 30.23
CA GLN A 650 16.72 54.39 30.46
C GLN A 650 16.12 55.09 31.69
N ALA A 651 14.82 54.99 31.92
CA ALA A 651 14.16 55.56 33.09
C ALA A 651 14.55 54.85 34.40
N GLY A 652 14.84 53.54 34.36
CA GLY A 652 15.35 52.78 35.50
C GLY A 652 16.84 53.00 35.80
N GLY A 653 17.56 53.73 34.96
CA GLY A 653 18.99 54.05 35.13
C GLY A 653 19.28 55.31 35.94
N ASP A 654 18.32 56.23 36.06
CA ASP A 654 18.53 57.54 36.70
C ASP A 654 18.17 57.57 38.21
N ASP A 655 17.58 56.50 38.77
CA ASP A 655 17.17 56.43 40.18
C ASP A 655 18.20 55.76 41.12
N VAL A 656 19.46 55.59 40.71
CA VAL A 656 20.54 54.99 41.53
C VAL A 656 21.61 56.00 42.02
N GLU A 657 21.50 57.28 41.70
CA GLU A 657 22.33 58.32 42.31
C GLU A 657 21.48 59.38 43.03
N MET A 658 21.11 59.11 44.29
CA MET A 658 21.07 60.10 45.38
C MET A 658 20.62 59.41 46.68
N GLY A 659 21.58 58.92 47.47
CA GLY A 659 21.24 58.36 48.78
C GLY A 659 22.33 57.64 49.55
N THR A 660 23.58 58.12 49.57
CA THR A 660 24.48 57.94 50.73
C THR A 660 25.45 59.11 50.85
N ALA A 661 25.07 60.09 51.66
CA ALA A 661 25.97 60.94 52.44
C ALA A 661 25.44 60.96 53.88
#